data_AF-A0A9P3M0G9-F1
#
_entry.id   AF-A0A9P3M0G9-F1
#
_cell.length_a   1.000
_cell.length_b   1.000
_cell.length_c   1.000
_cell.angle_alpha   90.00
_cell.angle_beta   90.00
_cell.angle_gamma   90.00
#
_symmetry.space_group_name_H-M   'P 1'
#
loop_
_entity.id
_entity.type
_entity.pdbx_description
1 polymer ?
#
loop_
_entity_poly.entity_id
_entity_poly.type
_entity_poly.pdbx_seq_one_letter_code
_entity_poly.pdbx_strand_id
1 'polypeptide(L)'
;MATDTLTLFCLISGESTSKSFKVRIVDKDADVSDLKDDVFKVISNPSGQIKAKDLVLWKATIPVGEERIIELGSLGDKIKLDNPRTGLSKLFPESPDDNTYIVVEKPEASTILKKANPSEGIDNELAQIIEESRQAHVKHTIDPAKVVAAQKKKLGPFYEKPLPYGEREDLMIPAMLGLLRNKQPMSTDNKTLLEIVGEDVGRTTGQSVVAMVGRSGSGKTATVIDLARTHFVIYCVCCYPWSLESPDFKDPNFITLAQDVQQMYANFPKPALNSLNDLIQYDTRLKQLAGERVMLEFLARQLFLQVLFSIDPNLEPLQFFREQANGGAITIRELVKKLRLYDADTIVDMHHQVEKSLTEYLTKRGLGLVVALDEAQVAGNRILPKTFIAPSSIVEGNKILDGKGRIQDIHLRGFLTPLCATLGNMRLTLVVLGTSMSLQDADDVYPAVGKRTNFHRITQFPVFNEEDVQNVLSELVDISDCTIPPVKRQKLTGRARFSVSVVNEMFEYRHIEPHSSKQARLDEVIDLAIARSKLSLQAGVRQLLTDDRTGDVAHLLGRMVLAYKLDGGKTWFSISTQADFVDKAVCSLQLQKDGVNWLMEEPLVVEVVEEELKLLGKDLVFLGHLHQLYEILQNLGLKSSAKGNCLEPLVWRALQRFNNFYLADLPFLKGIELPAWCQGLKLQIDEINTAQGYGYGLSDNTRGDLQFLLERPSNKLLAEKSGTRQDGAWFFSDPQYAGSLGIKFFSNPIPQSLHKANETSTDIRCSFMKADGEETYKSMEGIRRDFVKSGGHKITGILRIHIELPCVKGEQHVTHIKKDPATGTEDVMVYINMSNMDDFFFDGIEEKKTEIIRLRDLIKYVIK
;
A
#
# COMPACT_ATOMS: atom_id res chain seq x y z
N MET A 1 -19.88 16.13 -77.19
CA MET A 1 -20.26 15.24 -76.08
C MET A 1 -20.70 16.14 -74.95
N ALA A 2 -21.95 16.06 -74.49
CA ALA A 2 -22.45 16.92 -73.42
C ALA A 2 -21.82 16.47 -72.08
N THR A 3 -21.07 17.35 -71.44
CA THR A 3 -20.62 17.18 -70.05
C THR A 3 -21.85 17.37 -69.15
N ASP A 4 -22.43 16.27 -68.63
CA ASP A 4 -23.48 16.39 -67.62
C ASP A 4 -22.86 17.00 -66.37
N THR A 5 -23.31 18.20 -66.03
CA THR A 5 -22.86 18.95 -64.85
C THR A 5 -23.95 18.82 -63.80
N LEU A 6 -23.58 18.33 -62.62
CA LEU A 6 -24.50 18.23 -61.48
C LEU A 6 -24.42 19.54 -60.68
N THR A 7 -25.55 20.23 -60.53
CA THR A 7 -25.64 21.43 -59.68
C THR A 7 -26.42 21.10 -58.42
N LEU A 8 -25.81 21.31 -57.25
CA LEU A 8 -26.40 21.07 -55.94
C LEU A 8 -26.58 22.38 -55.18
N PHE A 9 -27.74 22.55 -54.54
CA PHE A 9 -27.97 23.62 -53.59
C PHE A 9 -27.47 23.22 -52.21
N CYS A 10 -26.59 24.01 -51.64
CA CYS A 10 -26.01 23.79 -50.33
C CYS A 10 -26.48 24.88 -49.37
N LEU A 11 -26.71 24.51 -48.11
CA LEU A 11 -27.16 25.41 -47.05
C LEU A 11 -26.46 25.05 -45.75
N ILE A 12 -26.04 26.03 -44.95
CA ILE A 12 -25.46 25.77 -43.64
C ILE A 12 -26.59 25.63 -42.61
N SER A 13 -26.56 24.59 -41.76
CA SER A 13 -27.57 24.40 -40.71
C SER A 13 -27.65 25.64 -39.80
N GLY A 14 -28.88 26.10 -39.54
CA GLY A 14 -29.18 27.34 -38.80
C GLY A 14 -29.25 28.59 -39.68
N GLU A 15 -29.10 28.48 -41.00
CA GLU A 15 -29.28 29.59 -41.93
C GLU A 15 -30.63 29.56 -42.66
N SER A 16 -31.01 30.72 -43.20
CA SER A 16 -32.21 30.89 -44.02
C SER A 16 -32.02 30.30 -45.41
N THR A 17 -33.08 29.74 -46.01
CA THR A 17 -33.06 29.20 -47.39
C THR A 17 -32.59 30.23 -48.44
N SER A 18 -32.75 31.54 -48.17
CA SER A 18 -32.25 32.65 -49.00
C SER A 18 -30.72 32.72 -49.09
N LYS A 19 -30.02 32.11 -48.13
CA LYS A 19 -28.54 32.03 -48.09
C LYS A 19 -27.98 30.77 -48.74
N SER A 20 -28.82 29.94 -49.34
CA SER A 20 -28.35 28.77 -50.07
C SER A 20 -27.42 29.15 -51.22
N PHE A 21 -26.39 28.34 -51.45
CA PHE A 21 -25.39 28.57 -52.49
C PHE A 21 -25.26 27.35 -53.39
N LYS A 22 -24.89 27.58 -54.65
CA LYS A 22 -24.77 26.52 -55.66
C LYS A 22 -23.35 25.97 -55.69
N VAL A 23 -23.23 24.65 -55.64
CA VAL A 23 -21.99 23.91 -55.93
C VAL A 23 -22.18 23.19 -57.26
N ARG A 24 -21.25 23.39 -58.20
CA ARG A 24 -21.28 22.76 -59.52
C ARG A 24 -20.19 21.70 -59.60
N ILE A 25 -20.59 20.48 -59.90
CA ILE A 25 -19.70 19.31 -60.00
C ILE A 25 -19.66 18.90 -61.47
N VAL A 26 -18.46 18.92 -62.02
CA VAL A 26 -18.22 18.75 -63.47
C VAL A 26 -17.81 17.30 -63.81
N ASP A 27 -17.43 16.52 -62.80
CA ASP A 27 -17.00 15.13 -62.95
C ASP A 27 -18.14 14.15 -62.63
N LYS A 28 -18.35 13.17 -63.51
CA LYS A 28 -19.37 12.11 -63.37
C LYS A 28 -18.97 11.03 -62.38
N ASP A 29 -17.67 10.89 -62.12
CA ASP A 29 -17.11 9.91 -61.18
C ASP A 29 -16.85 10.51 -59.79
N ALA A 30 -17.24 11.78 -59.58
CA ALA A 30 -17.07 12.47 -58.30
C ALA A 30 -17.75 11.72 -57.15
N ASP A 31 -17.11 11.74 -55.98
CA ASP A 31 -17.62 11.13 -54.76
C ASP A 31 -17.96 12.17 -53.68
N VAL A 32 -18.36 11.69 -52.50
CA VAL A 32 -18.70 12.56 -51.36
C VAL A 32 -17.47 13.34 -50.86
N SER A 33 -16.25 12.82 -51.03
CA SER A 33 -15.02 13.55 -50.69
C SER A 33 -14.85 14.77 -51.60
N ASP A 34 -15.03 14.60 -52.91
CA ASP A 34 -14.96 15.70 -53.88
C ASP A 34 -16.02 16.77 -53.59
N LEU A 35 -17.24 16.35 -53.25
CA LEU A 35 -18.31 17.25 -52.82
C LEU A 35 -17.92 18.06 -51.57
N LYS A 36 -17.26 17.44 -50.58
CA LYS A 36 -16.78 18.15 -49.38
C LYS A 36 -15.75 19.21 -49.74
N ASP A 37 -14.82 18.90 -50.63
CA ASP A 37 -13.80 19.84 -51.08
C ASP A 37 -14.44 21.04 -51.83
N ASP A 38 -15.43 20.80 -52.67
CA ASP A 38 -16.11 21.86 -53.42
C ASP A 38 -17.02 22.72 -52.54
N VAL A 39 -17.75 22.12 -51.60
CA VAL A 39 -18.51 22.85 -50.58
C VAL A 39 -17.58 23.72 -49.73
N PHE A 40 -16.42 23.17 -49.33
CA PHE A 40 -15.44 23.89 -48.53
C PHE A 40 -14.86 25.13 -49.26
N LYS A 41 -14.61 25.03 -50.58
CA LYS A 41 -14.14 26.17 -51.40
C LYS A 41 -15.11 27.34 -51.39
N VAL A 42 -16.42 27.08 -51.35
CA VAL A 42 -17.46 28.13 -51.43
C VAL A 42 -17.70 28.81 -50.07
N ILE A 43 -17.58 28.07 -48.96
CA ILE A 43 -17.92 28.57 -47.60
C ILE A 43 -16.94 29.65 -47.07
N SER A 44 -15.86 30.02 -47.79
CA SER A 44 -14.95 31.12 -47.43
C SER A 44 -14.56 31.16 -45.95
N ASN A 45 -13.68 30.23 -45.54
CA ASN A 45 -13.18 30.02 -44.18
C ASN A 45 -12.52 31.29 -43.57
N PRO A 46 -13.12 32.01 -42.61
CA PRO A 46 -12.51 33.20 -42.01
C PRO A 46 -11.40 32.87 -40.99
N SER A 47 -11.21 31.60 -40.59
CA SER A 47 -10.38 31.24 -39.42
C SER A 47 -9.41 30.07 -39.61
N GLY A 48 -9.31 29.45 -40.79
CA GLY A 48 -8.24 28.49 -41.12
C GLY A 48 -8.23 27.18 -40.34
N GLN A 49 -9.22 26.91 -39.47
CA GLN A 49 -9.20 25.78 -38.52
C GLN A 49 -9.97 24.52 -38.97
N ILE A 50 -10.88 24.62 -39.94
CA ILE A 50 -11.67 23.47 -40.43
C ILE A 50 -11.05 22.94 -41.74
N LYS A 51 -10.83 21.63 -41.85
CA LYS A 51 -10.44 20.97 -43.12
C LYS A 51 -11.69 20.40 -43.80
N ALA A 52 -11.69 20.34 -45.14
CA ALA A 52 -12.82 19.83 -45.92
C ALA A 52 -13.29 18.43 -45.48
N LYS A 53 -12.36 17.52 -45.13
CA LYS A 53 -12.67 16.18 -44.61
C LYS A 53 -13.52 16.18 -43.32
N ASP A 54 -13.45 17.25 -42.53
CA ASP A 54 -14.12 17.38 -41.23
C ASP A 54 -15.55 17.96 -41.37
N LEU A 55 -15.97 18.32 -42.60
CA LEU A 55 -17.36 18.70 -42.89
C LEU A 55 -18.29 17.49 -42.77
N VAL A 56 -19.43 17.69 -42.12
CA VAL A 56 -20.52 16.71 -42.11
C VAL A 56 -21.64 17.21 -43.03
N LEU A 57 -21.93 16.43 -44.07
CA LEU A 57 -22.91 16.78 -45.09
C LEU A 57 -24.13 15.88 -44.98
N TRP A 58 -25.30 16.46 -45.20
CA TRP A 58 -26.59 15.77 -45.19
C TRP A 58 -27.35 16.07 -46.47
N LYS A 59 -27.87 15.05 -47.15
CA LYS A 59 -28.87 15.22 -48.21
C LYS A 59 -30.24 15.34 -47.55
N ALA A 60 -30.97 16.42 -47.80
CA ALA A 60 -32.30 16.61 -47.22
C ALA A 60 -33.27 17.24 -48.23
N THR A 61 -34.56 16.97 -48.05
CA THR A 61 -35.63 17.57 -48.84
C THR A 61 -36.25 18.72 -48.06
N ILE A 62 -36.21 19.94 -48.60
CA ILE A 62 -36.76 21.14 -47.99
C ILE A 62 -37.94 21.61 -48.87
N PRO A 63 -39.19 21.62 -48.35
CA PRO A 63 -40.35 22.09 -49.10
C PRO A 63 -40.15 23.54 -49.59
N VAL A 64 -40.47 23.80 -50.85
CA VAL A 64 -40.45 25.14 -51.45
C VAL A 64 -41.62 25.97 -50.91
N GLY A 65 -41.30 27.15 -50.39
CA GLY A 65 -42.21 28.06 -49.68
C GLY A 65 -41.45 29.24 -49.06
N GLU A 66 -42.13 30.02 -48.20
CA GLU A 66 -41.59 31.23 -47.56
C GLU A 66 -40.21 31.04 -46.90
N GLU A 67 -39.45 32.14 -46.86
CA GLU A 67 -38.12 32.20 -46.26
C GLU A 67 -38.14 31.71 -44.80
N ARG A 68 -37.35 30.69 -44.49
CA ARG A 68 -37.28 30.10 -43.14
C ARG A 68 -35.88 29.62 -42.80
N ILE A 69 -35.56 29.69 -41.51
CA ILE A 69 -34.34 29.13 -40.93
C ILE A 69 -34.48 27.60 -40.89
N ILE A 70 -33.46 26.90 -41.38
CA ILE A 70 -33.45 25.44 -41.43
C ILE A 70 -32.48 24.90 -40.39
N GLU A 71 -33.01 24.26 -39.34
CA GLU A 71 -32.21 23.49 -38.40
C GLU A 71 -32.23 22.01 -38.77
N LEU A 72 -31.05 21.37 -38.83
CA LEU A 72 -30.94 19.96 -39.19
C LEU A 72 -31.88 19.06 -38.37
N GLY A 73 -32.07 19.35 -37.07
CA GLY A 73 -32.96 18.61 -36.16
C GLY A 73 -34.45 18.61 -36.57
N SER A 74 -34.90 19.66 -37.27
CA SER A 74 -36.30 19.87 -37.70
C SER A 74 -36.67 19.18 -39.02
N LEU A 75 -35.69 18.64 -39.74
CA LEU A 75 -35.91 17.97 -41.04
C LEU A 75 -36.26 16.50 -40.84
N GLY A 76 -37.43 16.09 -41.37
CA GLY A 76 -37.91 14.71 -41.31
C GLY A 76 -37.13 13.76 -42.23
N ASP A 77 -37.03 14.09 -43.52
CA ASP A 77 -36.33 13.27 -44.51
C ASP A 77 -34.91 13.81 -44.75
N LYS A 78 -33.91 13.19 -44.10
CA LYS A 78 -32.49 13.49 -44.29
C LYS A 78 -31.62 12.24 -44.27
N ILE A 79 -30.60 12.22 -45.11
CA ILE A 79 -29.62 11.14 -45.24
C ILE A 79 -28.23 11.71 -44.99
N LYS A 80 -27.50 11.13 -44.03
CA LYS A 80 -26.11 11.51 -43.76
C LYS A 80 -25.21 11.01 -44.89
N LEU A 81 -24.33 11.87 -45.41
CA LEU A 81 -23.31 11.50 -46.40
C LEU A 81 -22.02 11.13 -45.68
N ASP A 82 -22.00 9.96 -45.04
CA ASP A 82 -20.95 9.52 -44.13
C ASP A 82 -19.78 8.78 -44.83
N ASN A 83 -20.06 8.05 -45.91
CA ASN A 83 -19.05 7.32 -46.67
C ASN A 83 -18.44 8.22 -47.77
N PRO A 84 -17.15 8.62 -47.67
CA PRO A 84 -16.52 9.53 -48.61
C PRO A 84 -16.38 8.94 -50.02
N ARG A 85 -16.35 7.61 -50.16
CA ARG A 85 -16.17 6.92 -51.47
C ARG A 85 -17.48 6.69 -52.21
N THR A 86 -18.61 7.16 -51.67
CA THR A 86 -19.90 6.99 -52.33
C THR A 86 -19.95 7.93 -53.54
N GLY A 87 -19.93 7.37 -54.75
CA GLY A 87 -20.10 8.15 -55.96
C GLY A 87 -21.41 8.94 -55.97
N LEU A 88 -21.35 10.21 -56.37
CA LEU A 88 -22.50 11.11 -56.36
C LEU A 88 -23.60 10.65 -57.33
N SER A 89 -23.25 9.93 -58.39
CA SER A 89 -24.19 9.27 -59.30
C SER A 89 -25.10 8.24 -58.62
N LYS A 90 -24.65 7.63 -57.50
CA LYS A 90 -25.49 6.74 -56.69
C LYS A 90 -26.41 7.52 -55.74
N LEU A 91 -25.99 8.69 -55.29
CA LEU A 91 -26.74 9.54 -54.37
C LEU A 91 -27.77 10.42 -55.11
N PHE A 92 -27.49 10.74 -56.37
CA PHE A 92 -28.31 11.53 -57.28
C PHE A 92 -28.41 10.80 -58.63
N PRO A 93 -29.18 9.70 -58.70
CA PRO A 93 -29.37 8.95 -59.94
C PRO A 93 -30.14 9.77 -61.00
N GLU A 94 -30.91 10.76 -60.56
CA GLU A 94 -31.60 11.74 -61.38
C GLU A 94 -31.11 13.15 -61.00
N SER A 95 -31.34 14.13 -61.89
CA SER A 95 -31.02 15.53 -61.57
C SER A 95 -31.84 15.96 -60.34
N PRO A 96 -31.20 16.49 -59.28
CA PRO A 96 -31.90 16.83 -58.05
C PRO A 96 -32.90 17.94 -58.28
N ASP A 97 -34.12 17.74 -57.77
CA ASP A 97 -35.18 18.75 -57.78
C ASP A 97 -34.79 19.98 -56.97
N ASP A 98 -35.47 21.11 -57.22
CA ASP A 98 -35.27 22.40 -56.51
C ASP A 98 -35.49 22.30 -54.97
N ASN A 99 -36.10 21.21 -54.51
CA ASN A 99 -36.35 20.93 -53.09
C ASN A 99 -35.22 20.13 -52.44
N THR A 100 -34.21 19.69 -53.19
CA THR A 100 -33.10 18.86 -52.69
C THR A 100 -31.91 19.73 -52.29
N TYR A 101 -31.55 19.70 -51.01
CA TYR A 101 -30.45 20.46 -50.44
C TYR A 101 -29.37 19.56 -49.84
N ILE A 102 -28.13 20.01 -49.95
CA ILE A 102 -27.02 19.55 -49.10
C ILE A 102 -26.94 20.47 -47.89
N VAL A 103 -27.37 19.99 -46.73
CA VAL A 103 -27.25 20.71 -45.46
C VAL A 103 -25.88 20.42 -44.87
N VAL A 104 -25.09 21.48 -44.68
CA VAL A 104 -23.78 21.44 -44.03
C VAL A 104 -24.02 21.60 -42.53
N GLU A 105 -23.80 20.53 -41.79
CA GLU A 105 -23.73 20.60 -40.33
C GLU A 105 -22.41 21.29 -39.99
N LYS A 106 -22.51 22.43 -39.28
CA LYS A 106 -21.31 23.09 -38.76
C LYS A 106 -20.58 22.05 -37.92
N PRO A 107 -19.28 21.76 -38.18
CA PRO A 107 -18.47 21.06 -37.18
C PRO A 107 -18.68 21.82 -35.89
N GLU A 108 -19.02 21.15 -34.79
CA GLU A 108 -19.27 21.82 -33.50
C GLU A 108 -18.18 22.86 -33.33
N ALA A 109 -18.53 24.12 -33.58
CA ALA A 109 -17.64 25.23 -33.36
C ALA A 109 -17.37 25.09 -31.89
N SER A 110 -16.09 24.81 -31.56
CA SER A 110 -15.52 24.81 -30.21
C SER A 110 -16.51 25.47 -29.29
N THR A 111 -17.28 24.66 -28.54
CA THR A 111 -18.37 25.13 -27.69
C THR A 111 -17.85 26.39 -27.06
N ILE A 112 -18.43 27.56 -27.38
CA ILE A 112 -17.97 28.80 -26.76
C ILE A 112 -18.12 28.53 -25.28
N LEU A 113 -16.99 28.29 -24.61
CA LEU A 113 -16.99 27.83 -23.25
C LEU A 113 -17.72 28.91 -22.47
N LYS A 114 -18.74 28.51 -21.71
CA LYS A 114 -19.56 29.45 -20.95
C LYS A 114 -18.65 30.15 -19.95
N LYS A 115 -18.52 31.47 -20.09
CA LYS A 115 -17.98 32.34 -19.04
C LYS A 115 -19.10 32.74 -18.11
N ALA A 116 -19.02 32.36 -16.85
CA ALA A 116 -19.95 32.86 -15.84
C ALA A 116 -19.57 34.29 -15.41
N ASN A 117 -20.56 35.13 -15.10
CA ASN A 117 -20.29 36.45 -14.50
C ASN A 117 -19.86 36.27 -13.01
N PRO A 118 -18.71 36.80 -12.58
CA PRO A 118 -17.98 36.33 -11.39
C PRO A 118 -18.56 36.70 -10.01
N SER A 119 -19.61 37.54 -9.89
CA SER A 119 -20.12 37.96 -8.57
C SER A 119 -21.56 37.53 -8.23
N GLU A 120 -22.44 37.30 -9.23
CA GLU A 120 -23.82 36.84 -9.02
C GLU A 120 -24.23 35.68 -9.96
N GLY A 121 -23.43 35.37 -11.00
CA GLY A 121 -23.73 34.32 -11.97
C GLY A 121 -23.35 32.92 -11.47
N ILE A 122 -22.22 32.79 -10.77
CA ILE A 122 -21.66 31.48 -10.38
C ILE A 122 -22.56 30.76 -9.37
N ASP A 123 -23.09 31.46 -8.36
CA ASP A 123 -23.98 30.85 -7.36
C ASP A 123 -25.28 30.32 -8.00
N ASN A 124 -25.85 31.08 -8.93
CA ASN A 124 -27.06 30.67 -9.65
C ASN A 124 -26.80 29.47 -10.56
N GLU A 125 -25.68 29.46 -11.28
CA GLU A 125 -25.26 28.33 -12.12
C GLU A 125 -25.02 27.07 -11.28
N LEU A 126 -24.30 27.18 -10.15
CA LEU A 126 -24.08 26.06 -9.23
C LEU A 126 -25.40 25.53 -8.66
N ALA A 127 -26.29 26.42 -8.23
CA ALA A 127 -27.61 26.03 -7.73
C ALA A 127 -28.43 25.29 -8.78
N GLN A 128 -28.41 25.75 -10.04
CA GLN A 128 -29.07 25.07 -11.16
C GLN A 128 -28.45 23.68 -11.41
N ILE A 129 -27.11 23.59 -11.47
CA ILE A 129 -26.42 22.31 -11.66
C ILE A 129 -26.79 21.32 -10.56
N ILE A 130 -26.82 21.76 -9.29
CA ILE A 130 -27.21 20.95 -8.14
C ILE A 130 -28.65 20.49 -8.26
N GLU A 131 -29.59 21.40 -8.57
CA GLU A 131 -31.02 21.08 -8.67
C GLU A 131 -31.33 20.07 -9.78
N GLU A 132 -30.79 20.29 -10.98
CA GLU A 132 -30.97 19.36 -12.09
C GLU A 132 -30.36 17.99 -11.78
N SER A 133 -29.20 17.96 -11.12
CA SER A 133 -28.52 16.71 -10.76
C SER A 133 -29.24 15.98 -9.63
N ARG A 134 -29.85 16.72 -8.70
CA ARG A 134 -30.71 16.19 -7.64
C ARG A 134 -31.92 15.46 -8.23
N GLN A 135 -32.58 16.06 -9.21
CA GLN A 135 -33.75 15.45 -9.87
C GLN A 135 -33.39 14.19 -10.66
N ALA A 136 -32.19 14.15 -11.24
CA ALA A 136 -31.70 13.00 -11.99
C ALA A 136 -31.09 11.89 -11.11
N HIS A 137 -30.71 12.19 -9.86
CA HIS A 137 -30.05 11.24 -8.99
C HIS A 137 -31.03 10.19 -8.45
N VAL A 138 -30.71 8.91 -8.69
CA VAL A 138 -31.46 7.78 -8.15
C VAL A 138 -30.69 7.21 -6.96
N LYS A 139 -31.23 7.40 -5.76
CA LYS A 139 -30.62 6.88 -4.52
C LYS A 139 -30.70 5.35 -4.50
N HIS A 140 -29.57 4.68 -4.35
CA HIS A 140 -29.52 3.23 -4.21
C HIS A 140 -29.68 2.82 -2.73
N THR A 141 -30.92 2.61 -2.29
CA THR A 141 -31.19 2.12 -0.93
C THR A 141 -31.55 0.63 -0.96
N ILE A 142 -30.78 -0.19 -0.25
CA ILE A 142 -31.08 -1.61 -0.06
C ILE A 142 -31.75 -1.79 1.29
N ASP A 143 -32.86 -2.53 1.30
CA ASP A 143 -33.60 -2.88 2.51
C ASP A 143 -32.71 -3.72 3.46
N PRO A 144 -32.38 -3.22 4.67
CA PRO A 144 -31.57 -3.95 5.64
C PRO A 144 -32.15 -5.32 6.00
N ALA A 145 -33.48 -5.48 5.99
CA ALA A 145 -34.11 -6.76 6.29
C ALA A 145 -33.79 -7.82 5.24
N LYS A 146 -33.71 -7.43 3.96
CA LYS A 146 -33.33 -8.33 2.87
C LYS A 146 -31.85 -8.72 2.93
N VAL A 147 -30.98 -7.77 3.30
CA VAL A 147 -29.57 -8.06 3.57
C VAL A 147 -29.45 -9.13 4.66
N VAL A 148 -30.12 -8.94 5.80
CA VAL A 148 -30.09 -9.91 6.90
C VAL A 148 -30.57 -11.28 6.46
N ALA A 149 -31.68 -11.35 5.71
CA ALA A 149 -32.22 -12.62 5.21
C ALA A 149 -31.23 -13.33 4.25
N ALA A 150 -30.63 -12.59 3.33
CA ALA A 150 -29.65 -13.11 2.38
C ALA A 150 -28.37 -13.60 3.08
N GLN A 151 -27.87 -12.84 4.05
CA GLN A 151 -26.67 -13.19 4.81
C GLN A 151 -26.90 -14.38 5.75
N LYS A 152 -28.03 -14.45 6.44
CA LYS A 152 -28.41 -15.63 7.25
C LYS A 152 -28.46 -16.90 6.41
N LYS A 153 -28.98 -16.80 5.18
CA LYS A 153 -29.03 -17.93 4.25
C LYS A 153 -27.63 -18.38 3.81
N LYS A 154 -26.69 -17.45 3.59
CA LYS A 154 -25.32 -17.75 3.15
C LYS A 154 -24.43 -18.27 4.29
N LEU A 155 -24.40 -17.55 5.42
CA LEU A 155 -23.54 -17.87 6.56
C LEU A 155 -24.09 -19.02 7.42
N GLY A 156 -25.41 -19.25 7.40
CA GLY A 156 -26.05 -20.33 8.16
C GLY A 156 -25.69 -20.28 9.65
N PRO A 157 -25.07 -21.34 10.21
CA PRO A 157 -24.71 -21.39 11.63
C PRO A 157 -23.57 -20.44 12.04
N PHE A 158 -22.95 -19.75 11.09
CA PHE A 158 -21.90 -18.74 11.35
C PHE A 158 -22.46 -17.30 11.35
N TYR A 159 -23.77 -17.12 11.09
CA TYR A 159 -24.37 -15.80 11.13
C TYR A 159 -24.48 -15.31 12.58
N GLU A 160 -23.80 -14.21 12.89
CA GLU A 160 -23.92 -13.50 14.17
C GLU A 160 -24.63 -12.15 13.99
N LYS A 161 -24.13 -11.34 13.07
CA LYS A 161 -24.59 -9.97 12.82
C LYS A 161 -24.54 -9.62 11.32
N PRO A 162 -25.23 -8.55 10.89
CA PRO A 162 -25.13 -8.10 9.51
C PRO A 162 -23.70 -7.64 9.19
N LEU A 163 -23.10 -8.25 8.18
CA LEU A 163 -21.83 -7.84 7.60
C LEU A 163 -22.03 -6.74 6.55
N PRO A 164 -20.99 -5.94 6.23
CA PRO A 164 -21.06 -4.92 5.20
C PRO A 164 -21.46 -5.48 3.84
N TYR A 165 -22.31 -4.75 3.13
CA TYR A 165 -22.92 -5.17 1.88
C TYR A 165 -22.76 -4.11 0.78
N GLY A 166 -22.76 -4.57 -0.47
CA GLY A 166 -22.65 -3.74 -1.68
C GLY A 166 -23.99 -3.43 -2.31
N GLU A 167 -24.02 -3.24 -3.63
CA GLU A 167 -25.22 -2.90 -4.42
C GLU A 167 -26.33 -3.97 -4.43
N ARG A 168 -26.05 -5.17 -3.92
CA ARG A 168 -27.01 -6.28 -3.79
C ARG A 168 -27.05 -6.77 -2.36
N GLU A 169 -28.23 -7.19 -1.93
CA GLU A 169 -28.47 -7.75 -0.60
C GLU A 169 -27.60 -8.98 -0.27
N ASP A 170 -27.16 -9.69 -1.30
CA ASP A 170 -26.35 -10.89 -1.20
C ASP A 170 -24.86 -10.65 -1.54
N LEU A 171 -24.43 -9.41 -1.75
CA LEU A 171 -23.03 -9.07 -2.03
C LEU A 171 -22.39 -8.50 -0.77
N MET A 172 -21.39 -9.19 -0.22
CA MET A 172 -20.57 -8.67 0.88
C MET A 172 -19.35 -7.94 0.32
N ILE A 173 -19.02 -6.76 0.87
CA ILE A 173 -17.80 -6.00 0.51
C ILE A 173 -16.83 -6.06 1.70
N PRO A 174 -15.77 -6.89 1.64
CA PRO A 174 -14.85 -7.09 2.77
C PRO A 174 -14.15 -5.81 3.20
N ALA A 175 -13.79 -4.94 2.25
CA ALA A 175 -13.14 -3.68 2.53
C ALA A 175 -13.96 -2.79 3.48
N MET A 176 -15.30 -2.85 3.39
CA MET A 176 -16.22 -2.07 4.23
C MET A 176 -16.30 -2.50 5.69
N LEU A 177 -15.61 -3.59 6.07
CA LEU A 177 -15.44 -3.96 7.48
C LEU A 177 -14.73 -2.85 8.26
N GLY A 178 -13.88 -2.06 7.58
CA GLY A 178 -13.06 -1.03 8.21
C GLY A 178 -11.97 -1.66 9.07
N LEU A 179 -11.43 -0.89 10.01
CA LEU A 179 -10.44 -1.40 10.95
C LEU A 179 -11.11 -2.34 11.96
N LEU A 180 -10.56 -3.55 12.06
CA LEU A 180 -10.98 -4.56 13.02
C LEU A 180 -10.01 -4.44 14.21
N ARG A 181 -10.48 -3.85 15.33
CA ARG A 181 -9.78 -3.45 16.58
C ARG A 181 -9.18 -2.03 16.64
N ASN A 182 -8.89 -1.61 17.88
CA ASN A 182 -8.16 -0.39 18.28
C ASN A 182 -6.68 -0.32 17.81
N LYS A 183 -6.25 -1.19 16.89
CA LYS A 183 -4.91 -1.13 16.30
C LYS A 183 -5.01 -0.32 15.02
N GLN A 184 -4.70 0.97 15.10
CA GLN A 184 -4.69 1.85 13.93
C GLN A 184 -3.29 1.94 13.32
N PRO A 185 -3.17 2.09 11.99
CA PRO A 185 -1.89 2.44 11.40
C PRO A 185 -1.39 3.78 11.94
N MET A 186 -0.09 3.86 12.18
CA MET A 186 0.54 5.04 12.76
C MET A 186 1.57 5.65 11.82
N SER A 187 1.67 6.97 11.89
CA SER A 187 2.71 7.75 11.24
C SER A 187 4.04 7.65 11.99
N THR A 188 5.09 8.22 11.39
CA THR A 188 6.42 8.31 12.02
C THR A 188 6.44 9.13 13.33
N ASP A 189 5.50 10.06 13.47
CA ASP A 189 5.27 10.86 14.68
C ASP A 189 4.22 10.23 15.62
N ASN A 190 3.91 8.95 15.46
CA ASN A 190 2.94 8.17 16.26
C ASN A 190 1.52 8.75 16.24
N LYS A 191 1.12 9.41 15.15
CA LYS A 191 -0.25 9.88 14.95
C LYS A 191 -1.03 8.91 14.08
N THR A 192 -2.31 8.75 14.36
CA THR A 192 -3.23 8.00 13.50
C THR A 192 -3.75 8.89 12.37
N LEU A 193 -4.31 8.28 11.31
CA LEU A 193 -4.94 9.05 10.24
C LEU A 193 -6.09 9.93 10.77
N LEU A 194 -6.86 9.42 11.75
CA LEU A 194 -7.97 10.14 12.35
C LEU A 194 -7.49 11.39 13.10
N GLU A 195 -6.39 11.29 13.85
CA GLU A 195 -5.80 12.44 14.56
C GLU A 195 -5.29 13.50 13.59
N ILE A 196 -4.60 13.09 12.52
CA ILE A 196 -4.08 14.01 11.50
C ILE A 196 -5.24 14.79 10.84
N VAL A 197 -6.31 14.09 10.44
CA VAL A 197 -7.48 14.74 9.83
C VAL A 197 -8.21 15.61 10.84
N GLY A 198 -8.34 15.17 12.09
CA GLY A 198 -8.95 15.94 13.17
C GLY A 198 -8.23 17.28 13.42
N GLU A 199 -6.90 17.29 13.33
CA GLU A 199 -6.09 18.51 13.43
C GLU A 199 -6.29 19.48 12.26
N ASP A 200 -6.65 18.98 11.08
CA ASP A 200 -6.91 19.78 9.88
C ASP A 200 -8.31 20.40 9.86
N VAL A 201 -9.26 19.89 10.65
CA VAL A 201 -10.64 20.42 10.70
C VAL A 201 -10.63 21.91 11.04
N GLY A 202 -11.23 22.72 10.17
CA GLY A 202 -11.31 24.17 10.33
C GLY A 202 -10.04 24.96 9.96
N ARG A 203 -8.96 24.30 9.52
CA ARG A 203 -7.80 25.00 8.97
C ARG A 203 -8.12 25.61 7.62
N THR A 204 -7.72 26.86 7.43
CA THR A 204 -7.91 27.59 6.17
C THR A 204 -6.72 27.46 5.21
N THR A 205 -5.54 27.09 5.73
CA THR A 205 -4.31 26.83 4.96
C THR A 205 -3.50 25.68 5.59
N GLY A 206 -2.61 25.07 4.82
CA GLY A 206 -1.67 24.08 5.33
C GLY A 206 -2.30 22.73 5.65
N GLN A 207 -3.36 22.33 4.94
CA GLN A 207 -3.93 20.99 5.06
C GLN A 207 -2.88 19.91 4.78
N SER A 208 -3.01 18.81 5.51
CA SER A 208 -2.05 17.73 5.53
C SER A 208 -2.09 16.91 4.24
N VAL A 209 -0.93 16.40 3.86
CA VAL A 209 -0.80 15.36 2.82
C VAL A 209 -0.28 14.10 3.49
N VAL A 210 -1.02 13.02 3.41
CA VAL A 210 -0.71 11.75 4.07
C VAL A 210 -0.39 10.70 3.01
N ALA A 211 0.83 10.18 3.01
CA ALA A 211 1.22 9.03 2.21
C ALA A 211 1.13 7.75 3.07
N MET A 212 0.24 6.85 2.68
CA MET A 212 0.05 5.54 3.31
C MET A 212 0.68 4.45 2.44
N VAL A 213 1.84 3.95 2.87
CA VAL A 213 2.63 2.99 2.08
C VAL A 213 2.73 1.67 2.82
N GLY A 214 2.13 0.64 2.25
CA GLY A 214 2.15 -0.70 2.82
C GLY A 214 1.74 -1.75 1.78
N ARG A 215 2.20 -2.99 1.98
CA ARG A 215 1.87 -4.12 1.12
C ARG A 215 0.36 -4.34 0.95
N SER A 216 -0.05 -5.00 -0.14
CA SER A 216 -1.46 -5.30 -0.40
C SER A 216 -2.10 -6.07 0.78
N GLY A 217 -3.27 -5.65 1.24
CA GLY A 217 -3.96 -6.28 2.38
C GLY A 217 -3.49 -5.85 3.78
N SER A 218 -2.60 -4.87 3.91
CA SER A 218 -2.15 -4.31 5.20
C SER A 218 -3.21 -3.49 5.96
N GLY A 219 -4.35 -3.18 5.34
CA GLY A 219 -5.42 -2.38 5.97
C GLY A 219 -5.49 -0.92 5.53
N LYS A 220 -4.82 -0.51 4.44
CA LYS A 220 -4.89 0.85 3.87
C LYS A 220 -6.33 1.31 3.62
N THR A 221 -7.06 0.63 2.74
CA THR A 221 -8.45 0.91 2.40
C THR A 221 -9.37 0.85 3.63
N ALA A 222 -9.15 -0.14 4.50
CA ALA A 222 -9.90 -0.29 5.76
C ALA A 222 -9.74 0.92 6.69
N THR A 223 -8.55 1.54 6.73
CA THR A 223 -8.28 2.76 7.51
C THR A 223 -9.04 3.96 6.97
N VAL A 224 -9.12 4.10 5.65
CA VAL A 224 -9.90 5.16 5.01
C VAL A 224 -11.39 4.98 5.21
N ILE A 225 -11.87 3.74 5.25
CA ILE A 225 -13.28 3.43 5.56
C ILE A 225 -13.60 3.73 7.02
N ASP A 226 -12.67 3.47 7.95
CA ASP A 226 -12.82 3.85 9.35
C ASP A 226 -12.89 5.37 9.50
N LEU A 227 -12.03 6.10 8.78
CA LEU A 227 -12.10 7.56 8.66
C LEU A 227 -13.46 8.03 8.12
N ALA A 228 -14.01 7.32 7.12
CA ALA A 228 -15.31 7.61 6.54
C ALA A 228 -16.50 7.39 7.51
N ARG A 229 -16.28 6.86 8.73
CA ARG A 229 -17.29 6.82 9.79
C ARG A 229 -17.44 8.15 10.53
N THR A 230 -16.42 9.01 10.48
CA THR A 230 -16.33 10.25 11.26
C THR A 230 -16.15 11.49 10.41
N HIS A 231 -15.60 11.37 9.20
CA HIS A 231 -15.32 12.47 8.28
C HIS A 231 -15.73 12.14 6.85
N PHE A 232 -16.07 13.15 6.05
CA PHE A 232 -16.48 12.92 4.66
C PHE A 232 -15.24 12.62 3.80
N VAL A 233 -15.26 11.47 3.14
CA VAL A 233 -14.15 11.01 2.28
C VAL A 233 -14.63 10.93 0.84
N ILE A 234 -14.04 11.74 -0.03
CA ILE A 234 -14.08 11.55 -1.48
C ILE A 234 -13.11 10.42 -1.82
N TYR A 235 -13.64 9.26 -2.18
CA TYR A 235 -12.86 8.06 -2.42
C TYR A 235 -12.67 7.83 -3.92
N CYS A 236 -11.41 7.73 -4.36
CA CYS A 236 -11.04 7.55 -5.76
C CYS A 236 -10.08 6.38 -5.89
N VAL A 237 -10.39 5.40 -6.74
CA VAL A 237 -9.46 4.30 -7.04
C VAL A 237 -8.75 4.60 -8.35
N CYS A 238 -7.42 4.78 -8.27
CA CYS A 238 -6.60 5.00 -9.46
C CYS A 238 -6.60 3.72 -10.30
N CYS A 239 -7.20 3.78 -11.47
CA CYS A 239 -7.34 2.64 -12.36
C CYS A 239 -7.07 3.03 -13.81
N TYR A 240 -6.73 2.04 -14.63
CA TYR A 240 -6.39 2.20 -16.03
C TYR A 240 -7.14 1.13 -16.85
N PRO A 241 -7.58 1.43 -18.10
CA PRO A 241 -8.15 0.40 -18.98
C PRO A 241 -7.19 -0.80 -19.03
N TRP A 242 -7.72 -2.02 -18.95
CA TRP A 242 -6.93 -3.27 -18.95
C TRP A 242 -6.16 -3.58 -17.66
N SER A 243 -6.41 -2.93 -16.52
CA SER A 243 -5.88 -3.43 -15.25
C SER A 243 -6.48 -4.81 -14.96
N LEU A 244 -5.63 -5.85 -14.98
CA LEU A 244 -5.99 -7.24 -14.69
C LEU A 244 -6.38 -7.48 -13.22
N GLU A 245 -6.02 -6.55 -12.33
CA GLU A 245 -6.41 -6.56 -10.93
C GLU A 245 -7.83 -6.03 -10.82
N SER A 246 -8.73 -6.82 -10.22
CA SER A 246 -10.07 -6.37 -9.84
C SER A 246 -9.99 -5.78 -8.43
N PRO A 247 -9.82 -4.47 -8.26
CA PRO A 247 -9.96 -3.87 -6.93
C PRO A 247 -11.37 -4.15 -6.38
N ASP A 248 -11.49 -4.21 -5.05
CA ASP A 248 -12.78 -4.33 -4.34
C ASP A 248 -13.76 -3.20 -4.73
N PHE A 249 -13.22 -2.07 -5.22
CA PHE A 249 -13.95 -0.94 -5.78
C PHE A 249 -13.41 -0.56 -7.15
N LYS A 250 -14.28 -0.37 -8.14
CA LYS A 250 -13.92 0.20 -9.44
C LYS A 250 -14.39 1.64 -9.53
N ASP A 251 -13.52 2.54 -10.00
CA ASP A 251 -13.89 3.94 -10.29
C ASP A 251 -13.90 4.17 -11.81
N PRO A 252 -15.05 3.99 -12.48
CA PRO A 252 -15.11 4.15 -13.93
C PRO A 252 -14.87 5.60 -14.37
N ASN A 253 -15.06 6.59 -13.50
CA ASN A 253 -14.82 7.99 -13.84
C ASN A 253 -13.32 8.32 -13.83
N PHE A 254 -12.57 7.68 -12.93
CA PHE A 254 -11.10 7.77 -12.96
C PHE A 254 -10.51 7.16 -14.24
N ILE A 255 -11.08 6.06 -14.76
CA ILE A 255 -10.69 5.51 -16.07
C ILE A 255 -10.85 6.55 -17.18
N THR A 256 -11.98 7.25 -17.20
CA THR A 256 -12.23 8.33 -18.17
C THR A 256 -11.26 9.49 -17.98
N LEU A 257 -11.00 9.93 -16.74
CA LEU A 257 -9.98 10.92 -16.43
C LEU A 257 -8.60 10.52 -16.99
N ALA A 258 -8.18 9.28 -16.77
CA ALA A 258 -6.91 8.76 -17.26
C ALA A 258 -6.83 8.81 -18.80
N GLN A 259 -7.90 8.40 -19.49
CA GLN A 259 -8.01 8.44 -20.94
C GLN A 259 -7.98 9.87 -21.48
N ASP A 260 -8.72 10.79 -20.86
CA ASP A 260 -8.77 12.20 -21.26
C ASP A 260 -7.37 12.83 -21.19
N VAL A 261 -6.65 12.62 -20.09
CA VAL A 261 -5.32 13.21 -19.89
C VAL A 261 -4.30 12.62 -20.87
N GLN A 262 -4.41 11.33 -21.20
CA GLN A 262 -3.58 10.73 -22.25
C GLN A 262 -3.88 11.30 -23.64
N GLN A 263 -5.16 11.50 -23.97
CA GLN A 263 -5.55 12.11 -25.24
C GLN A 263 -5.09 13.57 -25.32
N MET A 264 -5.20 14.33 -24.23
CA MET A 264 -4.68 15.69 -24.13
C MET A 264 -3.18 15.72 -24.42
N TYR A 265 -2.40 14.83 -23.79
CA TYR A 265 -0.97 14.72 -24.05
C TYR A 265 -0.66 14.32 -25.51
N ALA A 266 -1.39 13.35 -26.07
CA ALA A 266 -1.18 12.90 -27.45
C ALA A 266 -1.48 14.00 -28.49
N ASN A 267 -2.46 14.85 -28.21
CA ASN A 267 -2.87 15.95 -29.07
C ASN A 267 -2.07 17.24 -28.83
N PHE A 268 -1.27 17.31 -27.75
CA PHE A 268 -0.54 18.51 -27.40
C PHE A 268 0.70 18.69 -28.32
N PRO A 269 0.81 19.80 -29.07
CA PRO A 269 1.91 20.00 -30.01
C PRO A 269 3.27 19.94 -29.30
N LYS A 270 4.19 19.10 -29.81
CA LYS A 270 5.57 19.05 -29.31
C LYS A 270 6.39 20.18 -29.97
N PRO A 271 6.82 21.21 -29.24
CA PRO A 271 7.67 22.26 -29.79
C PRO A 271 9.06 21.70 -30.11
N ALA A 272 9.84 22.44 -30.91
CA ALA A 272 11.27 22.17 -31.07
C ALA A 272 11.99 22.47 -29.74
N LEU A 273 12.35 21.42 -29.00
CA LEU A 273 12.98 21.51 -27.69
C LEU A 273 14.48 21.77 -27.85
N ASN A 274 14.87 23.04 -28.02
CA ASN A 274 16.24 23.45 -28.31
C ASN A 274 17.05 23.80 -27.04
N SER A 275 16.37 23.98 -25.91
CA SER A 275 16.99 24.28 -24.62
C SER A 275 16.27 23.57 -23.46
N LEU A 276 16.95 23.47 -22.31
CA LEU A 276 16.35 22.98 -21.07
C LEU A 276 15.14 23.84 -20.63
N ASN A 277 15.19 25.15 -20.88
CA ASN A 277 14.08 26.05 -20.55
C ASN A 277 12.83 25.77 -21.39
N ASP A 278 12.97 25.48 -22.68
CA ASP A 278 11.84 25.10 -23.54
C ASP A 278 11.17 23.82 -23.04
N LEU A 279 11.98 22.88 -22.54
CA LEU A 279 11.52 21.61 -22.00
C LEU A 279 10.79 21.80 -20.67
N ILE A 280 11.31 22.63 -19.76
CA ILE A 280 10.63 22.97 -18.50
C ILE A 280 9.30 23.70 -18.77
N GLN A 281 9.26 24.63 -19.73
CA GLN A 281 8.02 25.33 -20.10
C GLN A 281 6.98 24.37 -20.69
N TYR A 282 7.40 23.46 -21.57
CA TYR A 282 6.55 22.42 -22.13
C TYR A 282 5.96 21.51 -21.04
N ASP A 283 6.80 21.01 -20.13
CA ASP A 283 6.38 20.19 -18.99
C ASP A 283 5.42 20.95 -18.05
N THR A 284 5.69 22.23 -17.78
CA THR A 284 4.82 23.08 -16.96
C THR A 284 3.44 23.23 -17.58
N ARG A 285 3.36 23.48 -18.90
CA ARG A 285 2.09 23.61 -19.61
C ARG A 285 1.31 22.30 -19.65
N LEU A 286 2.00 21.17 -19.85
CA LEU A 286 1.36 19.85 -19.78
C LEU A 286 0.79 19.54 -18.39
N LYS A 287 1.54 19.83 -17.33
CA LYS A 287 1.06 19.68 -15.95
C LYS A 287 -0.16 20.56 -15.68
N GLN A 288 -0.17 21.78 -16.21
CA GLN A 288 -1.32 22.67 -16.08
C GLN A 288 -2.58 22.09 -16.75
N LEU A 289 -2.48 21.61 -17.99
CA LEU A 289 -3.62 21.00 -18.71
C LEU A 289 -4.14 19.75 -17.99
N ALA A 290 -3.22 18.89 -17.52
CA ALA A 290 -3.59 17.74 -16.71
C ALA A 290 -4.29 18.18 -15.41
N GLY A 291 -3.78 19.24 -14.76
CA GLY A 291 -4.36 19.82 -13.55
C GLY A 291 -5.75 20.42 -13.75
N GLU A 292 -5.99 21.13 -14.85
CA GLU A 292 -7.32 21.67 -15.22
C GLU A 292 -8.36 20.54 -15.31
N ARG A 293 -8.00 19.40 -15.93
CA ARG A 293 -8.90 18.25 -16.02
C ARG A 293 -9.11 17.55 -14.67
N VAL A 294 -8.08 17.49 -13.82
CA VAL A 294 -8.18 16.98 -12.43
C VAL A 294 -9.09 17.88 -11.60
N MET A 295 -8.92 19.20 -11.66
CA MET A 295 -9.77 20.18 -10.96
C MET A 295 -11.25 19.96 -11.28
N LEU A 296 -11.58 19.80 -12.56
CA LEU A 296 -12.94 19.53 -13.02
C LEU A 296 -13.52 18.23 -12.43
N GLU A 297 -12.73 17.14 -12.39
CA GLU A 297 -13.15 15.86 -11.81
C GLU A 297 -13.53 16.00 -10.33
N PHE A 298 -12.69 16.67 -9.56
CA PHE A 298 -12.85 16.76 -8.11
C PHE A 298 -13.87 17.82 -7.70
N LEU A 299 -14.06 18.87 -8.52
CA LEU A 299 -15.21 19.75 -8.41
C LEU A 299 -16.52 18.96 -8.59
N ALA A 300 -16.60 18.08 -9.59
CA ALA A 300 -17.79 17.23 -9.78
C ALA A 300 -18.06 16.33 -8.56
N ARG A 301 -17.02 15.80 -7.91
CA ARG A 301 -17.15 14.98 -6.69
C ARG A 301 -17.59 15.79 -5.46
N GLN A 302 -17.12 17.02 -5.32
CA GLN A 302 -17.58 17.95 -4.28
C GLN A 302 -19.04 18.39 -4.53
N LEU A 303 -19.41 18.65 -5.78
CA LEU A 303 -20.80 18.94 -6.16
C LEU A 303 -21.71 17.75 -5.88
N PHE A 304 -21.26 16.52 -6.11
CA PHE A 304 -22.02 15.33 -5.76
C PHE A 304 -22.34 15.27 -4.26
N LEU A 305 -21.39 15.63 -3.40
CA LEU A 305 -21.64 15.76 -1.96
C LEU A 305 -22.71 16.84 -1.66
N GLN A 306 -22.65 18.00 -2.33
CA GLN A 306 -23.69 19.03 -2.17
C GLN A 306 -25.07 18.58 -2.68
N VAL A 307 -25.12 17.83 -3.79
CA VAL A 307 -26.35 17.20 -4.27
C VAL A 307 -26.93 16.29 -3.20
N LEU A 308 -26.12 15.45 -2.56
CA LEU A 308 -26.60 14.57 -1.49
C LEU A 308 -27.05 15.36 -0.26
N PHE A 309 -26.37 16.43 0.14
CA PHE A 309 -26.87 17.31 1.22
C PHE A 309 -28.20 17.99 0.88
N SER A 310 -28.45 18.29 -0.40
CA SER A 310 -29.73 18.85 -0.85
C SER A 310 -30.89 17.84 -0.82
N ILE A 311 -30.56 16.54 -0.79
CA ILE A 311 -31.52 15.43 -0.64
C ILE A 311 -31.72 15.10 0.84
N ASP A 312 -30.62 15.01 1.59
CA ASP A 312 -30.59 14.71 3.02
C ASP A 312 -29.62 15.63 3.77
N PRO A 313 -30.12 16.68 4.45
CA PRO A 313 -29.29 17.58 5.25
C PRO A 313 -28.58 16.90 6.45
N ASN A 314 -29.01 15.71 6.83
CA ASN A 314 -28.44 14.92 7.91
C ASN A 314 -27.57 13.76 7.40
N LEU A 315 -27.21 13.77 6.11
CA LEU A 315 -26.33 12.78 5.49
C LEU A 315 -25.11 12.49 6.38
N GLU A 316 -24.92 11.22 6.72
CA GLU A 316 -23.77 10.79 7.52
C GLU A 316 -22.55 10.52 6.61
N PRO A 317 -21.32 10.70 7.12
CA PRO A 317 -20.11 10.45 6.34
C PRO A 317 -20.03 9.05 5.70
N LEU A 318 -20.43 8.01 6.44
CA LEU A 318 -20.39 6.63 5.95
C LEU A 318 -21.44 6.39 4.84
N GLN A 319 -22.57 7.12 4.90
CA GLN A 319 -23.59 7.07 3.87
C GLN A 319 -23.06 7.70 2.58
N PHE A 320 -22.39 8.85 2.66
CA PHE A 320 -21.72 9.45 1.50
C PHE A 320 -20.68 8.51 0.87
N PHE A 321 -19.86 7.84 1.68
CA PHE A 321 -18.90 6.86 1.19
C PHE A 321 -19.59 5.71 0.44
N ARG A 322 -20.71 5.20 0.97
CA ARG A 322 -21.52 4.14 0.32
C ARG A 322 -22.15 4.59 -0.98
N GLU A 323 -22.74 5.78 -1.02
CA GLU A 323 -23.40 6.31 -2.23
C GLU A 323 -22.39 6.52 -3.38
N GLN A 324 -21.15 6.91 -3.08
CA GLN A 324 -20.08 6.97 -4.08
C GLN A 324 -19.79 5.59 -4.70
N ALA A 325 -19.77 4.54 -3.87
CA ALA A 325 -19.53 3.17 -4.30
C ALA A 325 -20.73 2.53 -5.02
N ASN A 326 -21.96 2.97 -4.71
CA ASN A 326 -23.21 2.36 -5.15
C ASN A 326 -24.01 3.31 -6.07
N GLY A 327 -23.54 3.50 -7.32
CA GLY A 327 -24.25 4.27 -8.35
C GLY A 327 -23.94 5.78 -8.42
N GLY A 328 -23.32 6.38 -7.40
CA GLY A 328 -22.89 7.79 -7.41
C GLY A 328 -21.94 8.13 -8.56
N ALA A 329 -21.20 7.14 -9.07
CA ALA A 329 -20.36 7.29 -10.25
C ALA A 329 -21.13 7.80 -11.50
N ILE A 330 -22.41 7.44 -11.67
CA ILE A 330 -23.23 7.92 -12.79
C ILE A 330 -23.48 9.42 -12.63
N THR A 331 -23.91 9.87 -11.45
CA THR A 331 -24.17 11.28 -11.18
C THR A 331 -22.90 12.12 -11.31
N ILE A 332 -21.76 11.65 -10.78
CA ILE A 332 -20.47 12.32 -10.94
C ILE A 332 -20.10 12.46 -12.42
N ARG A 333 -20.33 11.43 -13.24
CA ARG A 333 -20.07 11.48 -14.69
C ARG A 333 -20.90 12.54 -15.40
N GLU A 334 -22.19 12.64 -15.07
CA GLU A 334 -23.06 13.66 -15.65
C GLU A 334 -22.66 15.08 -15.20
N LEU A 335 -22.25 15.24 -13.93
CA LEU A 335 -21.67 16.49 -13.45
C LEU A 335 -20.40 16.87 -14.22
N VAL A 336 -19.49 15.93 -14.46
CA VAL A 336 -18.29 16.14 -15.29
C VAL A 336 -18.68 16.61 -16.70
N LYS A 337 -19.68 15.99 -17.34
CA LYS A 337 -20.16 16.40 -18.66
C LYS A 337 -20.70 17.83 -18.67
N LYS A 338 -21.46 18.22 -17.64
CA LYS A 338 -21.98 19.59 -17.51
C LYS A 338 -20.86 20.60 -17.30
N LEU A 339 -19.92 20.29 -16.42
CA LEU A 339 -18.78 21.16 -16.11
C LEU A 339 -17.85 21.38 -17.32
N ARG A 340 -17.74 20.41 -18.24
CA ARG A 340 -16.96 20.55 -19.48
C ARG A 340 -17.44 21.69 -20.39
N LEU A 341 -18.63 22.24 -20.16
CA LEU A 341 -19.16 23.36 -20.93
C LEU A 341 -18.59 24.73 -20.50
N TYR A 342 -17.87 24.78 -19.37
CA TYR A 342 -17.30 26.00 -18.81
C TYR A 342 -15.79 26.06 -19.03
N ASP A 343 -15.24 27.27 -19.10
CA ASP A 343 -13.79 27.47 -19.22
C ASP A 343 -13.05 27.23 -17.91
N ALA A 344 -11.72 27.09 -17.99
CA ALA A 344 -10.89 26.76 -16.83
C ALA A 344 -10.97 27.80 -15.70
N ASP A 345 -11.07 29.09 -16.03
CA ASP A 345 -11.16 30.15 -15.02
C ASP A 345 -12.51 30.06 -14.29
N THR A 346 -13.60 29.86 -15.05
CA THR A 346 -14.94 29.62 -14.46
C THR A 346 -14.95 28.37 -13.57
N ILE A 347 -14.26 27.29 -13.94
CA ILE A 347 -14.14 26.08 -13.11
C ILE A 347 -13.40 26.36 -11.80
N VAL A 348 -12.34 27.16 -11.84
CA VAL A 348 -11.60 27.57 -10.63
C VAL A 348 -12.48 28.38 -9.69
N ASP A 349 -13.25 29.32 -10.23
CA ASP A 349 -14.16 30.15 -9.43
C ASP A 349 -15.30 29.31 -8.83
N MET A 350 -15.89 28.41 -9.61
CA MET A 350 -16.88 27.43 -9.13
C MET A 350 -16.32 26.56 -8.02
N HIS A 351 -15.10 26.06 -8.16
CA HIS A 351 -14.43 25.28 -7.12
C HIS A 351 -14.24 26.09 -5.85
N HIS A 352 -13.79 27.35 -5.94
CA HIS A 352 -13.61 28.20 -4.77
C HIS A 352 -14.92 28.39 -4.00
N GLN A 353 -16.03 28.59 -4.70
CA GLN A 353 -17.34 28.77 -4.09
C GLN A 353 -17.87 27.49 -3.43
N VAL A 354 -17.74 26.35 -4.10
CA VAL A 354 -18.12 25.04 -3.55
C VAL A 354 -17.28 24.69 -2.33
N GLU A 355 -15.96 24.90 -2.40
CA GLU A 355 -15.01 24.69 -1.31
C GLU A 355 -15.36 25.54 -0.09
N LYS A 356 -15.65 26.83 -0.28
CA LYS A 356 -16.07 27.73 0.79
C LYS A 356 -17.36 27.23 1.46
N SER A 357 -18.37 26.92 0.67
CA SER A 357 -19.67 26.43 1.16
C SER A 357 -19.53 25.13 1.98
N LEU A 358 -18.80 24.15 1.45
CA LEU A 358 -18.54 22.89 2.14
C LEU A 358 -17.71 23.10 3.42
N THR A 359 -16.67 23.92 3.37
CA THR A 359 -15.82 24.20 4.54
C THR A 359 -16.63 24.84 5.67
N GLU A 360 -17.46 25.83 5.36
CA GLU A 360 -18.33 26.49 6.34
C GLU A 360 -19.35 25.52 6.95
N TYR A 361 -19.92 24.63 6.15
CA TYR A 361 -20.90 23.64 6.60
C TYR A 361 -20.27 22.56 7.48
N LEU A 362 -19.14 21.99 7.06
CA LEU A 362 -18.49 20.86 7.73
C LEU A 362 -17.75 21.29 9.01
N THR A 363 -17.05 22.43 8.99
CA THR A 363 -16.30 22.93 10.15
C THR A 363 -17.22 23.22 11.33
N LYS A 364 -18.42 23.78 11.09
CA LYS A 364 -19.45 24.00 12.14
C LYS A 364 -19.88 22.72 12.85
N ARG A 365 -19.71 21.57 12.20
CA ARG A 365 -20.05 20.24 12.72
C ARG A 365 -18.82 19.47 13.23
N GLY A 366 -17.63 20.07 13.20
CA GLY A 366 -16.38 19.39 13.54
C GLY A 366 -16.00 18.28 12.56
N LEU A 367 -16.43 18.37 11.30
CA LEU A 367 -16.21 17.34 10.28
C LEU A 367 -15.15 17.82 9.27
N GLY A 368 -14.25 16.92 8.87
CA GLY A 368 -13.29 17.15 7.79
C GLY A 368 -13.82 16.68 6.43
N LEU A 369 -13.22 17.23 5.36
CA LEU A 369 -13.34 16.73 3.99
C LEU A 369 -11.97 16.21 3.53
N VAL A 370 -11.95 14.96 3.06
CA VAL A 370 -10.72 14.25 2.72
C VAL A 370 -10.83 13.70 1.30
N VAL A 371 -9.75 13.79 0.52
CA VAL A 371 -9.61 13.05 -0.74
C VAL A 371 -8.69 11.87 -0.50
N ALA A 372 -9.17 10.66 -0.75
CA ALA A 372 -8.37 9.44 -0.67
C ALA A 372 -8.15 8.85 -2.08
N LEU A 373 -6.89 8.81 -2.52
CA LEU A 373 -6.47 8.16 -3.75
C LEU A 373 -5.97 6.74 -3.43
N ASP A 374 -6.77 5.73 -3.76
CA ASP A 374 -6.35 4.33 -3.66
C ASP A 374 -5.63 3.85 -4.91
N GLU A 375 -4.75 2.86 -4.75
CA GLU A 375 -3.90 2.30 -5.81
C GLU A 375 -3.08 3.37 -6.59
N ALA A 376 -2.59 4.39 -5.90
CA ALA A 376 -1.93 5.56 -6.49
C ALA A 376 -0.73 5.23 -7.39
N GLN A 377 -0.06 4.09 -7.16
CA GLN A 377 1.02 3.60 -8.02
C GLN A 377 0.56 3.35 -9.46
N VAL A 378 -0.73 3.09 -9.70
CA VAL A 378 -1.28 2.97 -11.07
C VAL A 378 -1.15 4.30 -11.81
N ALA A 379 -1.47 5.42 -11.16
CA ALA A 379 -1.34 6.75 -11.74
C ALA A 379 0.13 7.13 -11.98
N GLY A 380 1.05 6.68 -11.13
CA GLY A 380 2.49 6.91 -11.31
C GLY A 380 3.12 6.07 -12.40
N ASN A 381 2.76 4.77 -12.47
CA ASN A 381 3.52 3.79 -13.24
C ASN A 381 2.84 3.37 -14.55
N ARG A 382 1.53 3.61 -14.71
CA ARG A 382 0.76 3.17 -15.90
C ARG A 382 0.17 4.32 -16.71
N ILE A 383 -0.13 5.45 -16.08
CA ILE A 383 -0.71 6.61 -16.75
C ILE A 383 0.40 7.63 -17.05
N LEU A 384 0.66 7.85 -18.34
CA LEU A 384 1.74 8.72 -18.84
C LEU A 384 3.09 8.44 -18.14
N PRO A 385 3.57 7.18 -18.09
CA PRO A 385 4.79 6.84 -17.38
C PRO A 385 5.99 7.61 -17.95
N LYS A 386 6.88 8.08 -17.06
CA LYS A 386 8.09 8.84 -17.41
C LYS A 386 7.85 10.03 -18.34
N THR A 387 6.70 10.69 -18.22
CA THR A 387 6.33 11.82 -19.08
C THR A 387 6.63 13.18 -18.44
N PHE A 388 6.43 13.30 -17.13
CA PHE A 388 6.57 14.57 -16.41
C PHE A 388 7.92 14.67 -15.71
N ILE A 389 8.46 15.87 -15.58
CA ILE A 389 9.68 16.12 -14.79
C ILE A 389 9.30 16.21 -13.32
N ALA A 390 10.06 15.58 -12.42
CA ALA A 390 9.86 15.77 -10.99
C ALA A 390 10.12 17.24 -10.61
N PRO A 391 9.23 17.90 -9.83
CA PRO A 391 9.41 19.31 -9.45
C PRO A 391 10.72 19.60 -8.72
N SER A 392 11.22 18.65 -7.92
CA SER A 392 12.50 18.75 -7.21
C SER A 392 13.71 18.80 -8.15
N SER A 393 13.65 18.14 -9.30
CA SER A 393 14.76 18.02 -10.26
C SER A 393 14.99 19.31 -11.04
N ILE A 394 14.00 20.21 -11.14
CA ILE A 394 14.10 21.46 -11.91
C ILE A 394 15.26 22.33 -11.39
N VAL A 395 15.53 22.28 -10.09
CA VAL A 395 16.58 23.07 -9.42
C VAL A 395 17.99 22.59 -9.77
N GLU A 396 18.13 21.37 -10.30
CA GLU A 396 19.44 20.77 -10.64
C GLU A 396 19.97 21.21 -12.01
N GLY A 397 19.17 21.93 -12.80
CA GLY A 397 19.56 22.51 -14.08
C GLY A 397 20.06 21.45 -15.06
N ASN A 398 21.18 21.70 -15.73
CA ASN A 398 21.74 20.78 -16.74
C ASN A 398 22.16 19.41 -16.20
N LYS A 399 22.23 19.23 -14.86
CA LYS A 399 22.60 17.93 -14.27
C LYS A 399 21.54 16.85 -14.49
N ILE A 400 20.30 17.23 -14.81
CA ILE A 400 19.22 16.28 -15.07
C ILE A 400 19.33 15.61 -16.44
N LEU A 401 20.25 16.08 -17.30
CA LEU A 401 20.43 15.57 -18.66
C LEU A 401 21.47 14.43 -18.69
N ASP A 402 21.24 13.44 -19.54
CA ASP A 402 22.20 12.40 -19.87
C ASP A 402 23.25 12.90 -20.89
N GLY A 403 24.26 12.07 -21.18
CA GLY A 403 25.29 12.40 -22.18
C GLY A 403 24.76 12.59 -23.61
N LYS A 404 23.47 12.39 -23.85
CA LYS A 404 22.77 12.62 -25.12
C LYS A 404 21.79 13.80 -25.04
N GLY A 405 21.80 14.58 -23.95
CA GLY A 405 20.92 15.74 -23.76
C GLY A 405 19.47 15.40 -23.45
N ARG A 406 19.16 14.17 -23.01
CA ARG A 406 17.81 13.73 -22.61
C ARG A 406 17.69 13.73 -21.10
N ILE A 407 16.50 13.97 -20.55
CA ILE A 407 16.30 13.87 -19.10
C ILE A 407 16.55 12.42 -18.65
N GLN A 408 17.36 12.25 -17.60
CA GLN A 408 17.63 10.94 -17.02
C GLN A 408 16.34 10.38 -16.39
N ASP A 409 16.12 9.08 -16.56
CA ASP A 409 14.91 8.38 -16.10
C ASP A 409 14.59 8.62 -14.61
N ILE A 410 15.61 8.80 -13.78
CA ILE A 410 15.49 9.08 -12.34
C ILE A 410 14.74 10.38 -12.03
N HIS A 411 14.67 11.32 -12.98
CA HIS A 411 14.00 12.61 -12.82
C HIS A 411 12.61 12.64 -13.47
N LEU A 412 12.19 11.55 -14.14
CA LEU A 412 10.91 11.46 -14.83
C LEU A 412 9.86 10.77 -13.96
N ARG A 413 8.59 11.16 -14.14
CA ARG A 413 7.42 10.75 -13.34
C ARG A 413 6.19 10.52 -14.21
N GLY A 414 5.17 9.88 -13.64
CA GLY A 414 3.86 9.68 -14.27
C GLY A 414 2.79 10.68 -13.85
N PHE A 415 1.54 10.38 -14.20
CA PHE A 415 0.37 11.23 -13.94
C PHE A 415 0.08 11.50 -12.46
N LEU A 416 0.58 10.66 -11.54
CA LEU A 416 0.47 10.93 -10.11
C LEU A 416 1.02 12.30 -9.72
N THR A 417 2.05 12.81 -10.41
CA THR A 417 2.65 14.13 -10.14
C THR A 417 1.66 15.28 -10.32
N PRO A 418 1.10 15.55 -11.52
CA PRO A 418 0.11 16.61 -11.68
C PRO A 418 -1.19 16.35 -10.91
N LEU A 419 -1.56 15.09 -10.67
CA LEU A 419 -2.72 14.73 -9.84
C LEU A 419 -2.54 15.21 -8.39
N CYS A 420 -1.45 14.81 -7.73
CA CYS A 420 -1.14 15.22 -6.36
C CYS A 420 -0.89 16.73 -6.26
N ALA A 421 -0.22 17.34 -7.23
CA ALA A 421 0.02 18.79 -7.25
C ALA A 421 -1.30 19.59 -7.23
N THR A 422 -2.26 19.17 -8.05
CA THR A 422 -3.58 19.83 -8.15
C THR A 422 -4.39 19.63 -6.89
N LEU A 423 -4.48 18.39 -6.40
CA LEU A 423 -5.24 18.04 -5.21
C LEU A 423 -4.65 18.63 -3.94
N GLY A 424 -3.32 18.67 -3.84
CA GLY A 424 -2.64 19.33 -2.74
C GLY A 424 -3.06 20.79 -2.63
N ASN A 425 -3.25 21.50 -3.74
CA ASN A 425 -3.64 22.91 -3.75
C ASN A 425 -5.09 23.19 -3.36
N MET A 426 -5.92 22.16 -3.19
CA MET A 426 -7.26 22.29 -2.62
C MET A 426 -7.21 22.39 -1.09
N ARG A 427 -8.20 23.04 -0.46
CA ARG A 427 -8.34 23.16 1.00
C ARG A 427 -8.95 21.90 1.62
N LEU A 428 -8.31 20.77 1.40
CA LEU A 428 -8.73 19.46 1.92
C LEU A 428 -7.51 18.62 2.28
N THR A 429 -7.69 17.65 3.18
CA THR A 429 -6.63 16.68 3.49
C THR A 429 -6.52 15.69 2.33
N LEU A 430 -5.31 15.50 1.80
CA LEU A 430 -5.03 14.54 0.72
C LEU A 430 -4.40 13.28 1.31
N VAL A 431 -5.03 12.12 1.09
CA VAL A 431 -4.52 10.80 1.48
C VAL A 431 -4.19 10.01 0.22
N VAL A 432 -2.93 9.59 0.09
CA VAL A 432 -2.42 8.82 -1.05
C VAL A 432 -2.05 7.42 -0.55
N LEU A 433 -2.76 6.39 -1.04
CA LEU A 433 -2.56 4.99 -0.66
C LEU A 433 -1.86 4.24 -1.80
N GLY A 434 -0.87 3.41 -1.47
CA GLY A 434 -0.33 2.47 -2.44
C GLY A 434 0.67 1.46 -1.88
N THR A 435 1.19 0.61 -2.77
CA THR A 435 1.99 -0.58 -2.43
C THR A 435 3.46 -0.51 -2.79
N SER A 436 3.87 0.41 -3.69
CA SER A 436 5.18 0.34 -4.35
C SER A 436 6.28 1.11 -3.62
N MET A 437 7.53 0.67 -3.81
CA MET A 437 8.72 1.44 -3.46
C MET A 437 8.75 2.83 -4.11
N SER A 438 8.10 3.01 -5.26
CA SER A 438 8.02 4.33 -5.90
C SER A 438 7.24 5.38 -5.08
N LEU A 439 6.39 4.95 -4.15
CA LEU A 439 5.75 5.84 -3.17
C LEU A 439 6.58 6.01 -1.89
N GLN A 440 7.59 5.14 -1.66
CA GLN A 440 8.45 5.20 -0.49
C GLN A 440 9.51 6.27 -0.57
N ASP A 441 10.00 6.51 -1.79
CA ASP A 441 10.57 7.80 -2.09
C ASP A 441 9.41 8.78 -1.95
N ALA A 442 9.40 9.44 -0.80
CA ALA A 442 8.69 10.68 -0.65
C ALA A 442 8.97 11.57 -1.87
N ASP A 443 10.08 11.38 -2.60
CA ASP A 443 10.41 12.04 -3.86
C ASP A 443 9.38 11.94 -5.02
N ASP A 444 8.34 11.08 -4.93
CA ASP A 444 7.25 11.07 -5.92
C ASP A 444 5.98 11.80 -5.44
N VAL A 445 5.64 11.75 -4.15
CA VAL A 445 4.44 12.43 -3.60
C VAL A 445 4.80 13.77 -2.98
N TYR A 446 5.85 13.83 -2.15
CA TYR A 446 6.30 15.04 -1.45
C TYR A 446 6.82 16.14 -2.41
N PRO A 447 7.69 15.86 -3.41
CA PRO A 447 7.96 16.81 -4.49
C PRO A 447 6.76 17.07 -5.39
N ALA A 448 5.88 16.10 -5.65
CA ALA A 448 4.68 16.34 -6.45
C ALA A 448 3.75 17.37 -5.79
N VAL A 449 3.64 17.38 -4.46
CA VAL A 449 2.88 18.40 -3.72
C VAL A 449 3.71 19.64 -3.34
N GLY A 450 4.93 19.78 -3.87
CA GLY A 450 5.74 20.99 -3.70
C GLY A 450 6.42 21.16 -2.33
N LYS A 451 6.75 20.06 -1.63
CA LYS A 451 7.43 20.07 -0.32
C LYS A 451 6.69 20.83 0.79
N ARG A 452 5.39 20.55 0.97
CA ARG A 452 4.60 21.12 2.06
C ARG A 452 5.16 20.78 3.45
N THR A 453 4.95 21.66 4.42
CA THR A 453 5.42 21.47 5.81
C THR A 453 4.63 20.40 6.58
N ASN A 454 3.36 20.16 6.22
CA ASN A 454 2.47 19.19 6.90
C ASN A 454 2.32 17.89 6.09
N PHE A 455 3.45 17.25 5.75
CA PHE A 455 3.45 15.94 5.10
C PHE A 455 3.65 14.83 6.14
N HIS A 456 2.75 13.85 6.15
CA HIS A 456 2.80 12.69 7.05
C HIS A 456 3.00 11.40 6.26
N ARG A 457 3.77 10.48 6.83
CA ARG A 457 4.01 9.15 6.26
C ARG A 457 3.55 8.07 7.23
N ILE A 458 2.63 7.24 6.78
CA ILE A 458 2.13 6.07 7.53
C ILE A 458 2.67 4.81 6.85
N THR A 459 3.60 4.13 7.53
CA THR A 459 4.15 2.83 7.10
C THR A 459 3.96 1.74 8.15
N GLN A 460 3.59 2.11 9.38
CA GLN A 460 3.43 1.17 10.47
C GLN A 460 2.00 0.64 10.48
N PHE A 461 1.78 -0.47 9.79
CA PHE A 461 0.48 -1.16 9.77
C PHE A 461 0.43 -2.25 10.84
N PRO A 462 -0.74 -2.47 11.48
CA PRO A 462 -0.91 -3.56 12.44
C PRO A 462 -0.59 -4.93 11.86
N VAL A 463 0.09 -5.75 12.65
CA VAL A 463 0.33 -7.17 12.39
C VAL A 463 -0.50 -7.98 13.38
N PHE A 464 -1.30 -8.91 12.87
CA PHE A 464 -2.16 -9.80 13.65
C PHE A 464 -1.36 -10.99 14.13
N ASN A 465 -1.38 -11.21 15.45
CA ASN A 465 -0.90 -12.46 16.04
C ASN A 465 -2.02 -13.52 16.08
N GLU A 466 -1.74 -14.71 16.60
CA GLU A 466 -2.73 -15.80 16.68
C GLU A 466 -3.98 -15.45 17.49
N GLU A 467 -3.84 -14.63 18.54
CA GLU A 467 -4.98 -14.16 19.34
C GLU A 467 -5.85 -13.18 18.55
N ASP A 468 -5.21 -12.26 17.80
CA ASP A 468 -5.91 -11.33 16.92
C ASP A 468 -6.73 -12.08 15.85
N VAL A 469 -6.19 -13.16 15.28
CA VAL A 469 -6.91 -14.01 14.30
C VAL A 469 -8.21 -14.55 14.91
N GLN A 470 -8.12 -15.18 16.09
CA GLN A 470 -9.28 -15.76 16.76
C GLN A 470 -10.32 -14.68 17.07
N ASN A 471 -9.87 -13.55 17.62
CA ASN A 471 -10.76 -12.52 18.12
C ASN A 471 -11.48 -11.80 16.97
N VAL A 472 -10.76 -11.49 15.88
CA VAL A 472 -11.38 -10.86 14.70
C VAL A 472 -12.41 -11.76 14.06
N LEU A 473 -12.13 -13.07 13.94
CA LEU A 473 -13.11 -14.01 13.40
C LEU A 473 -14.35 -14.09 14.29
N SER A 474 -14.18 -14.20 15.61
CA SER A 474 -15.31 -14.22 16.56
C SER A 474 -16.12 -12.94 16.60
N GLU A 475 -15.52 -11.80 16.24
CA GLU A 475 -16.24 -10.52 16.17
C GLU A 475 -17.13 -10.45 14.92
N LEU A 476 -16.71 -11.09 13.83
CA LEU A 476 -17.40 -11.02 12.53
C LEU A 476 -18.44 -12.10 12.34
N VAL A 477 -18.17 -13.31 12.81
CA VAL A 477 -19.00 -14.49 12.59
C VAL A 477 -19.08 -15.34 13.85
N ASP A 478 -20.18 -16.09 13.97
CA ASP A 478 -20.38 -17.01 15.08
C ASP A 478 -19.49 -18.24 14.91
N ILE A 479 -18.34 -18.23 15.58
CA ILE A 479 -17.47 -19.40 15.75
C ILE A 479 -17.53 -19.96 17.18
N SER A 480 -18.59 -19.67 17.93
CA SER A 480 -18.83 -20.34 19.21
C SER A 480 -18.84 -21.84 18.96
N ASP A 481 -18.22 -22.59 19.88
CA ASP A 481 -18.11 -24.05 19.82
C ASP A 481 -17.18 -24.61 18.72
N CYS A 482 -16.41 -23.75 18.06
CA CYS A 482 -15.38 -24.16 17.10
C CYS A 482 -13.97 -23.84 17.61
N THR A 483 -13.00 -24.66 17.21
CA THR A 483 -11.58 -24.46 17.48
C THR A 483 -10.81 -24.35 16.17
N ILE A 484 -10.02 -23.30 16.01
CA ILE A 484 -9.09 -23.18 14.88
C ILE A 484 -7.78 -23.90 15.25
N PRO A 485 -7.37 -24.95 14.51
CA PRO A 485 -6.12 -25.64 14.78
C PRO A 485 -4.91 -24.68 14.77
N PRO A 486 -3.93 -24.80 15.70
CA PRO A 486 -2.81 -23.86 15.80
C PRO A 486 -2.03 -23.67 14.49
N VAL A 487 -1.80 -24.74 13.73
CA VAL A 487 -1.10 -24.66 12.43
C VAL A 487 -1.86 -23.81 11.42
N LYS A 488 -3.18 -23.98 11.34
CA LYS A 488 -4.02 -23.17 10.45
C LYS A 488 -4.08 -21.71 10.93
N ARG A 489 -4.23 -21.52 12.25
CA ARG A 489 -4.25 -20.19 12.88
C ARG A 489 -2.98 -19.41 12.59
N GLN A 490 -1.82 -20.05 12.70
CA GLN A 490 -0.53 -19.44 12.39
C GLN A 490 -0.47 -18.96 10.93
N LYS A 491 -0.97 -19.74 9.96
CA LYS A 491 -1.02 -19.33 8.55
C LYS A 491 -1.92 -18.13 8.28
N LEU A 492 -2.86 -17.83 9.17
CA LEU A 492 -3.77 -16.67 9.08
C LEU A 492 -3.24 -15.43 9.80
N THR A 493 -2.09 -15.52 10.50
CA THR A 493 -1.42 -14.38 11.15
C THR A 493 -0.69 -13.50 10.13
N GLY A 494 -0.35 -12.28 10.52
CA GLY A 494 0.26 -11.30 9.63
C GLY A 494 -0.69 -10.17 9.30
N ARG A 495 -0.85 -9.85 8.02
CA ARG A 495 -1.80 -8.83 7.57
C ARG A 495 -3.25 -9.30 7.77
N ALA A 496 -4.11 -8.36 8.16
CA ALA A 496 -5.52 -8.63 8.45
C ALA A 496 -6.28 -9.35 7.32
N ARG A 497 -5.88 -9.12 6.05
CA ARG A 497 -6.48 -9.79 4.89
C ARG A 497 -6.45 -11.32 5.00
N PHE A 498 -5.42 -11.93 5.57
CA PHE A 498 -5.38 -13.40 5.71
C PHE A 498 -6.44 -13.91 6.67
N SER A 499 -6.69 -13.23 7.78
CA SER A 499 -7.74 -13.64 8.72
C SER A 499 -9.13 -13.35 8.15
N VAL A 500 -9.33 -12.16 7.56
CA VAL A 500 -10.63 -11.74 7.02
C VAL A 500 -11.06 -12.56 5.80
N SER A 501 -10.11 -13.08 5.01
CA SER A 501 -10.45 -13.91 3.84
C SER A 501 -11.26 -15.15 4.20
N VAL A 502 -11.14 -15.67 5.42
CA VAL A 502 -11.99 -16.77 5.91
C VAL A 502 -13.47 -16.40 5.84
N VAL A 503 -13.84 -15.18 6.23
CA VAL A 503 -15.23 -14.70 6.15
C VAL A 503 -15.69 -14.58 4.70
N ASN A 504 -14.81 -14.14 3.80
CA ASN A 504 -15.12 -14.07 2.37
C ASN A 504 -15.38 -15.46 1.80
N GLU A 505 -14.52 -16.43 2.11
CA GLU A 505 -14.73 -17.81 1.69
C GLU A 505 -16.00 -18.40 2.29
N MET A 506 -16.32 -18.15 3.57
CA MET A 506 -17.59 -18.58 4.18
C MET A 506 -18.80 -18.05 3.39
N PHE A 507 -18.71 -16.81 2.93
CA PHE A 507 -19.80 -16.14 2.22
C PHE A 507 -19.95 -16.61 0.76
N GLU A 508 -18.84 -17.01 0.12
CA GLU A 508 -18.80 -17.57 -1.22
C GLU A 508 -19.04 -19.08 -1.27
N TYR A 509 -18.92 -19.76 -0.14
CA TYR A 509 -19.00 -21.21 -0.04
C TYR A 509 -20.39 -21.73 -0.45
N ARG A 510 -20.46 -22.46 -1.59
CA ARG A 510 -21.73 -22.95 -2.17
C ARG A 510 -22.03 -24.42 -1.83
N HIS A 511 -21.07 -25.18 -1.31
CA HIS A 511 -21.17 -26.63 -1.14
C HIS A 511 -21.46 -27.02 0.31
N ILE A 512 -22.70 -26.86 0.76
CA ILE A 512 -23.07 -27.33 2.08
C ILE A 512 -23.34 -28.84 2.02
N GLU A 513 -22.38 -29.67 2.44
CA GLU A 513 -22.69 -31.07 2.70
C GLU A 513 -23.80 -31.16 3.78
N PRO A 514 -24.91 -31.88 3.50
CA PRO A 514 -26.10 -31.88 4.37
C PRO A 514 -25.85 -32.33 5.82
N HIS A 515 -24.73 -33.00 6.08
CA HIS A 515 -24.38 -33.59 7.37
C HIS A 515 -23.05 -33.11 7.95
N SER A 516 -22.37 -32.13 7.36
CA SER A 516 -21.11 -31.61 7.91
C SER A 516 -21.37 -30.76 9.17
N SER A 517 -20.56 -30.99 10.22
CA SER A 517 -20.63 -30.22 11.47
C SER A 517 -20.15 -28.78 11.27
N LYS A 518 -20.52 -27.86 12.18
CA LYS A 518 -20.04 -26.47 12.18
C LYS A 518 -18.51 -26.41 12.18
N GLN A 519 -17.84 -27.26 12.97
CA GLN A 519 -16.38 -27.41 13.00
C GLN A 519 -15.81 -27.85 11.65
N ALA A 520 -16.35 -28.90 11.03
CA ALA A 520 -15.85 -29.42 9.75
C ALA A 520 -15.96 -28.36 8.64
N ARG A 521 -17.07 -27.61 8.62
CA ARG A 521 -17.26 -26.49 7.68
C ARG A 521 -16.25 -25.38 7.91
N LEU A 522 -16.02 -24.99 9.16
CA LEU A 522 -15.01 -23.98 9.48
C LEU A 522 -13.63 -24.42 9.00
N ASP A 523 -13.25 -25.66 9.26
CA ASP A 523 -11.96 -26.23 8.87
C ASP A 523 -11.75 -26.18 7.35
N GLU A 524 -12.75 -26.57 6.57
CA GLU A 524 -12.70 -26.56 5.11
C GLU A 524 -12.62 -25.14 4.56
N VAL A 525 -13.42 -24.21 5.10
CA VAL A 525 -13.40 -22.81 4.67
C VAL A 525 -12.05 -22.16 4.96
N ILE A 526 -11.44 -22.46 6.11
CA ILE A 526 -10.08 -22.00 6.42
C ILE A 526 -9.07 -22.55 5.42
N ASP A 527 -9.18 -23.83 5.06
CA ASP A 527 -8.29 -24.45 4.07
C ASP A 527 -8.43 -23.79 2.69
N LEU A 528 -9.65 -23.48 2.27
CA LEU A 528 -9.91 -22.71 1.05
C LEU A 528 -9.31 -21.30 1.10
N ALA A 529 -9.47 -20.59 2.23
CA ALA A 529 -8.96 -19.23 2.41
C ALA A 529 -7.42 -19.20 2.35
N ILE A 530 -6.77 -20.17 2.99
CA ILE A 530 -5.32 -20.36 2.93
C ILE A 530 -4.89 -20.69 1.50
N ALA A 531 -5.55 -21.64 0.84
CA ALA A 531 -5.20 -22.05 -0.52
C ALA A 531 -5.33 -20.90 -1.53
N ARG A 532 -6.40 -20.11 -1.46
CA ARG A 532 -6.60 -18.94 -2.34
C ARG A 532 -5.56 -17.86 -2.09
N SER A 533 -5.26 -17.58 -0.82
CA SER A 533 -4.19 -16.63 -0.44
C SER A 533 -2.83 -17.09 -0.95
N LYS A 534 -2.56 -18.40 -0.86
CA LYS A 534 -1.34 -19.04 -1.37
C LYS A 534 -1.18 -18.87 -2.87
N LEU A 535 -2.23 -19.14 -3.66
CA LEU A 535 -2.23 -18.97 -5.11
C LEU A 535 -1.91 -17.53 -5.53
N SER A 536 -2.49 -16.54 -4.84
CA SER A 536 -2.23 -15.13 -5.11
C SER A 536 -0.77 -14.76 -4.85
N LEU A 537 -0.19 -15.22 -3.73
CA LEU A 537 1.22 -14.99 -3.38
C LEU A 537 2.17 -15.69 -4.37
N GLN A 538 1.86 -16.93 -4.76
CA GLN A 538 2.66 -17.70 -5.72
C GLN A 538 2.84 -16.97 -7.05
N ALA A 539 1.78 -16.33 -7.56
CA ALA A 539 1.88 -15.53 -8.78
C ALA A 539 2.89 -14.38 -8.64
N GLY A 540 2.87 -13.66 -7.51
CA GLY A 540 3.80 -12.57 -7.23
C GLY A 540 5.25 -13.05 -7.09
N VAL A 541 5.47 -14.14 -6.35
CA VAL A 541 6.81 -14.72 -6.13
C VAL A 541 7.38 -15.31 -7.43
N ARG A 542 6.58 -16.03 -8.23
CA ARG A 542 7.02 -16.55 -9.53
C ARG A 542 7.47 -15.45 -10.47
N GLN A 543 6.75 -14.33 -10.48
CA GLN A 543 7.13 -13.19 -11.30
C GLN A 543 8.51 -12.65 -10.88
N LEU A 544 8.73 -12.43 -9.57
CA LEU A 544 10.03 -12.00 -9.05
C LEU A 544 11.18 -12.93 -9.46
N LEU A 545 10.97 -14.24 -9.32
CA LEU A 545 11.99 -15.25 -9.63
C LEU A 545 12.21 -15.46 -11.13
N THR A 546 11.21 -15.17 -11.97
CA THR A 546 11.32 -15.24 -13.43
C THR A 546 12.06 -14.03 -14.00
N ASP A 547 11.81 -12.84 -13.42
CA ASP A 547 12.47 -11.59 -13.81
C ASP A 547 13.92 -11.52 -13.30
N ASP A 548 14.30 -12.38 -12.35
CA ASP A 548 15.63 -12.47 -11.76
C ASP A 548 16.67 -13.11 -12.70
N ARG A 549 17.41 -12.25 -13.40
CA ARG A 549 18.47 -12.64 -14.33
C ARG A 549 19.82 -12.91 -13.66
N THR A 550 20.09 -12.27 -12.51
CA THR A 550 21.39 -12.36 -11.82
C THR A 550 21.40 -13.45 -10.76
N GLY A 551 20.22 -13.84 -10.25
CA GLY A 551 20.08 -14.75 -9.11
C GLY A 551 20.03 -14.00 -7.77
N ASP A 552 20.18 -12.68 -7.77
CA ASP A 552 20.26 -11.86 -6.56
C ASP A 552 18.91 -11.85 -5.81
N VAL A 553 17.80 -11.85 -6.54
CA VAL A 553 16.45 -11.85 -5.95
C VAL A 553 16.17 -13.20 -5.30
N ALA A 554 16.46 -14.30 -6.01
CA ALA A 554 16.32 -15.65 -5.47
C ALA A 554 17.20 -15.85 -4.22
N HIS A 555 18.43 -15.36 -4.27
CA HIS A 555 19.38 -15.42 -3.17
C HIS A 555 18.87 -14.65 -1.94
N LEU A 556 18.42 -13.41 -2.13
CA LEU A 556 17.86 -12.59 -1.06
C LEU A 556 16.59 -13.21 -0.46
N LEU A 557 15.70 -13.76 -1.28
CA LEU A 557 14.51 -14.47 -0.80
C LEU A 557 14.89 -15.72 0.01
N GLY A 558 15.89 -16.49 -0.44
CA GLY A 558 16.43 -17.63 0.31
C GLY A 558 16.96 -17.23 1.68
N ARG A 559 17.72 -16.13 1.74
CA ARG A 559 18.20 -15.53 2.99
C ARG A 559 17.05 -15.10 3.91
N MET A 560 16.02 -14.45 3.38
CA MET A 560 14.84 -14.04 4.14
C MET A 560 14.07 -15.25 4.71
N VAL A 561 13.93 -16.34 3.95
CA VAL A 561 13.29 -17.58 4.43
C VAL A 561 14.09 -18.18 5.58
N LEU A 562 15.41 -18.32 5.42
CA LEU A 562 16.26 -18.83 6.49
C LEU A 562 16.25 -17.93 7.72
N ALA A 563 16.30 -16.61 7.53
CA ALA A 563 16.19 -15.64 8.63
C ALA A 563 14.86 -15.77 9.38
N TYR A 564 13.75 -15.99 8.66
CA TYR A 564 12.47 -16.24 9.31
C TYR A 564 12.49 -17.52 10.14
N LYS A 565 13.04 -18.62 9.59
CA LYS A 565 13.13 -19.90 10.31
C LYS A 565 14.06 -19.79 11.52
N LEU A 566 15.11 -18.98 11.42
CA LEU A 566 16.04 -18.66 12.51
C LEU A 566 15.37 -17.80 13.57
N ASP A 567 15.00 -16.56 13.26
CA ASP A 567 14.65 -15.51 14.22
C ASP A 567 13.15 -15.14 14.22
N GLY A 568 12.29 -16.03 13.71
CA GLY A 568 10.84 -15.82 13.68
C GLY A 568 10.41 -14.60 12.86
N GLY A 569 11.22 -14.19 11.88
CA GLY A 569 10.92 -13.07 11.00
C GLY A 569 11.30 -11.70 11.56
N LYS A 570 12.13 -11.61 12.60
CA LYS A 570 12.61 -10.34 13.18
C LYS A 570 13.87 -9.79 12.52
N THR A 571 14.23 -10.27 11.33
CA THR A 571 15.43 -9.81 10.61
C THR A 571 15.04 -8.81 9.52
N TRP A 572 15.60 -7.61 9.59
CA TRP A 572 15.42 -6.54 8.61
C TRP A 572 16.45 -6.64 7.50
N PHE A 573 16.03 -6.37 6.26
CA PHE A 573 16.89 -6.37 5.08
C PHE A 573 16.90 -4.99 4.41
N SER A 574 18.09 -4.50 4.03
CA SER A 574 18.23 -3.25 3.30
C SER A 574 17.43 -3.28 2.00
N ILE A 575 16.76 -2.18 1.70
CA ILE A 575 16.08 -2.00 0.41
C ILE A 575 17.14 -1.87 -0.68
N SER A 576 16.99 -2.65 -1.75
CA SER A 576 17.73 -2.49 -3.00
C SER A 576 16.77 -2.10 -4.12
N THR A 577 17.27 -1.40 -5.14
CA THR A 577 16.46 -1.01 -6.32
C THR A 577 16.14 -2.17 -7.26
N GLN A 578 16.60 -3.39 -6.96
CA GLN A 578 16.58 -4.52 -7.88
C GLN A 578 15.22 -5.24 -7.94
N ALA A 579 14.38 -5.16 -6.90
CA ALA A 579 13.09 -5.84 -6.86
C ALA A 579 12.08 -5.14 -5.94
N ASP A 580 10.81 -5.10 -6.35
CA ASP A 580 9.71 -4.59 -5.51
C ASP A 580 9.01 -5.73 -4.77
N PHE A 581 9.54 -6.10 -3.60
CA PHE A 581 8.95 -7.14 -2.74
C PHE A 581 7.64 -6.71 -2.08
N VAL A 582 7.33 -5.41 -2.03
CA VAL A 582 6.16 -4.88 -1.32
C VAL A 582 4.93 -4.92 -2.23
N ASP A 583 5.09 -4.52 -3.50
CA ASP A 583 4.08 -4.66 -4.54
C ASP A 583 3.69 -6.12 -4.75
N LYS A 584 4.66 -7.02 -4.69
CA LYS A 584 4.43 -8.47 -4.79
C LYS A 584 3.92 -9.09 -3.51
N ALA A 585 3.58 -8.27 -2.51
CA ALA A 585 3.00 -8.72 -1.26
C ALA A 585 3.89 -9.72 -0.52
N VAL A 586 5.22 -9.67 -0.68
CA VAL A 586 6.17 -10.56 0.00
C VAL A 586 6.67 -9.92 1.30
N CYS A 587 7.08 -8.66 1.25
CA CYS A 587 7.67 -7.97 2.40
C CYS A 587 6.78 -6.82 2.92
N SER A 588 6.83 -6.58 4.23
CA SER A 588 6.42 -5.31 4.84
C SER A 588 7.58 -4.32 4.86
N LEU A 589 7.26 -3.06 5.11
CA LEU A 589 8.23 -1.97 5.23
C LEU A 589 8.30 -1.52 6.67
N GLN A 590 9.51 -1.46 7.22
CA GLN A 590 9.77 -1.03 8.58
C GLN A 590 10.74 0.14 8.56
N LEU A 591 10.33 1.27 9.14
CA LEU A 591 11.20 2.42 9.33
C LEU A 591 12.04 2.19 10.59
N GLN A 592 13.35 2.14 10.41
CA GLN A 592 14.33 2.13 11.49
C GLN A 592 15.07 3.47 11.52
N LYS A 593 15.82 3.75 12.59
CA LYS A 593 16.65 4.97 12.71
C LYS A 593 17.62 5.14 11.53
N ASP A 594 18.01 4.04 10.90
CA ASP A 594 19.01 3.98 9.83
C ASP A 594 18.40 3.94 8.42
N GLY A 595 17.07 4.01 8.30
CA GLY A 595 16.36 3.98 7.02
C GLY A 595 15.20 2.98 6.99
N VAL A 596 14.60 2.81 5.82
CA VAL A 596 13.51 1.86 5.61
C VAL A 596 14.08 0.50 5.20
N ASN A 597 13.59 -0.57 5.81
CA ASN A 597 14.02 -1.93 5.55
C ASN A 597 12.84 -2.83 5.17
N TRP A 598 13.11 -3.90 4.43
CA TRP A 598 12.18 -4.99 4.18
C TRP A 598 12.12 -5.96 5.37
N LEU A 599 10.93 -6.49 5.62
CA LEU A 599 10.69 -7.52 6.62
C LEU A 599 9.75 -8.59 6.07
N MET A 600 10.17 -9.86 6.12
CA MET A 600 9.34 -11.01 5.78
C MET A 600 9.02 -11.80 7.04
N GLU A 601 7.85 -11.52 7.61
CA GLU A 601 7.44 -12.00 8.94
C GLU A 601 6.15 -12.85 8.93
N GLU A 602 5.57 -13.10 7.75
CA GLU A 602 4.27 -13.77 7.64
C GLU A 602 4.45 -15.26 7.31
N PRO A 603 3.93 -16.18 8.15
CA PRO A 603 4.15 -17.62 7.98
C PRO A 603 3.74 -18.15 6.60
N LEU A 604 2.58 -17.71 6.10
CA LEU A 604 2.07 -18.16 4.80
C LEU A 604 2.92 -17.64 3.63
N VAL A 605 3.45 -16.42 3.72
CA VAL A 605 4.33 -15.86 2.69
C VAL A 605 5.64 -16.63 2.66
N VAL A 606 6.22 -16.91 3.82
CA VAL A 606 7.47 -17.68 3.93
C VAL A 606 7.30 -19.09 3.34
N GLU A 607 6.18 -19.75 3.63
CA GLU A 607 5.84 -21.06 3.05
C GLU A 607 5.79 -20.99 1.52
N VAL A 608 5.12 -19.98 0.95
CA VAL A 608 5.04 -19.79 -0.51
C VAL A 608 6.42 -19.57 -1.13
N VAL A 609 7.22 -18.67 -0.55
CA VAL A 609 8.56 -18.36 -1.07
C VAL A 609 9.46 -19.60 -1.02
N GLU A 610 9.42 -20.35 0.08
CA GLU A 610 10.17 -21.60 0.24
C GLU A 610 9.77 -22.64 -0.83
N GLU A 611 8.47 -22.82 -1.08
CA GLU A 611 7.97 -23.75 -2.09
C GLU A 611 8.35 -23.36 -3.51
N GLU A 612 8.23 -22.08 -3.87
CA GLU A 612 8.56 -21.59 -5.22
C GLU A 612 10.07 -21.65 -5.49
N LEU A 613 10.93 -21.34 -4.50
CA LEU A 613 12.37 -21.52 -4.61
C LEU A 613 12.74 -23.00 -4.86
N LYS A 614 12.11 -23.93 -4.12
CA LYS A 614 12.29 -25.38 -4.31
C LYS A 614 11.81 -25.85 -5.68
N LEU A 615 10.60 -25.45 -6.07
CA LEU A 615 9.97 -25.87 -7.32
C LEU A 615 10.79 -25.46 -8.54
N LEU A 616 11.33 -24.24 -8.52
CA LEU A 616 12.12 -23.69 -9.63
C LEU A 616 13.61 -24.07 -9.55
N GLY A 617 14.05 -24.72 -8.48
CA GLY A 617 15.46 -25.09 -8.27
C GLY A 617 16.41 -23.88 -8.23
N LYS A 618 15.92 -22.74 -7.74
CA LYS A 618 16.68 -21.48 -7.65
C LYS A 618 17.43 -21.42 -6.32
N ASP A 619 18.67 -20.93 -6.37
CA ASP A 619 19.64 -20.91 -5.26
C ASP A 619 19.88 -22.29 -4.60
N LEU A 620 20.79 -23.07 -5.20
CA LEU A 620 21.19 -24.39 -4.67
C LEU A 620 21.84 -24.29 -3.28
N VAL A 621 22.47 -23.16 -2.95
CA VAL A 621 23.13 -22.94 -1.65
C VAL A 621 22.08 -22.78 -0.56
N PHE A 622 21.02 -22.01 -0.84
CA PHE A 622 19.83 -21.93 0.01
C PHE A 622 19.24 -23.31 0.29
N LEU A 623 19.01 -24.14 -0.74
CA LEU A 623 18.41 -25.47 -0.56
C LEU A 623 19.28 -26.37 0.34
N GLY A 624 20.60 -26.29 0.19
CA GLY A 624 21.55 -26.97 1.07
C GLY A 624 21.44 -26.50 2.52
N HIS A 625 21.42 -25.19 2.76
CA HIS A 625 21.28 -24.61 4.10
C HIS A 625 19.92 -24.88 4.74
N LEU A 626 18.84 -24.85 3.97
CA LEU A 626 17.51 -25.17 4.46
C LEU A 626 17.42 -26.63 4.93
N HIS A 627 17.99 -27.56 4.17
CA HIS A 627 18.06 -28.96 4.57
C HIS A 627 18.88 -29.14 5.86
N GLN A 628 20.05 -28.49 5.95
CA GLN A 628 20.87 -28.49 7.17
C GLN A 628 20.09 -27.95 8.37
N LEU A 629 19.34 -26.85 8.20
CA LEU A 629 18.52 -26.29 9.27
C LEU A 629 17.44 -27.28 9.73
N TYR A 630 16.76 -27.96 8.80
CA TYR A 630 15.76 -28.96 9.17
C TYR A 630 16.37 -30.16 9.91
N GLU A 631 17.53 -30.67 9.50
CA GLU A 631 18.26 -31.72 10.24
C GLU A 631 18.60 -31.25 11.67
N ILE A 632 19.13 -30.03 11.79
CA ILE A 632 19.46 -29.41 13.06
C ILE A 632 18.21 -29.30 13.96
N LEU A 633 17.09 -28.80 13.41
CA LEU A 633 15.84 -28.63 14.16
C LEU A 633 15.19 -29.96 14.54
N GLN A 634 15.30 -31.00 13.72
CA GLN A 634 14.83 -32.35 14.05
C GLN A 634 15.61 -32.93 15.23
N ASN A 635 16.93 -32.73 15.26
CA ASN A 635 17.79 -33.24 16.32
C ASN A 635 17.70 -32.43 17.62
N LEU A 636 17.46 -31.11 17.53
CA LEU A 636 17.47 -30.20 18.68
C LEU A 636 16.07 -29.88 19.22
N GLY A 637 15.02 -30.15 18.44
CA GLY A 637 13.63 -29.81 18.75
C GLY A 637 13.25 -28.38 18.37
N LEU A 638 11.99 -28.18 17.96
CA LEU A 638 11.43 -26.88 17.56
C LEU A 638 11.02 -25.97 18.74
N LYS A 639 11.00 -26.48 19.98
CA LYS A 639 10.37 -25.80 21.12
C LYS A 639 11.17 -26.00 22.40
N SER A 640 11.85 -24.95 22.85
CA SER A 640 12.13 -24.80 24.29
C SER A 640 12.22 -23.37 24.81
N SER A 641 12.19 -22.33 23.96
CA SER A 641 12.20 -20.94 24.47
C SER A 641 10.84 -20.27 24.41
N ALA A 642 10.59 -19.42 25.41
CA ALA A 642 9.49 -18.48 25.44
C ALA A 642 9.47 -17.46 24.30
N LYS A 643 10.62 -17.27 23.64
CA LYS A 643 10.88 -16.21 22.66
C LYS A 643 10.82 -16.72 21.21
N GLY A 644 10.69 -18.03 21.00
CA GLY A 644 10.28 -18.64 19.73
C GLY A 644 11.29 -18.55 18.57
N ASN A 645 12.54 -18.19 18.85
CA ASN A 645 13.65 -18.09 17.89
C ASN A 645 14.49 -19.38 17.98
N CYS A 646 14.82 -20.01 16.84
CA CYS A 646 15.63 -21.23 16.83
C CYS A 646 17.16 -20.98 16.92
N LEU A 647 17.62 -19.74 16.74
CA LEU A 647 18.99 -19.32 17.00
C LEU A 647 19.37 -19.42 18.48
N GLU A 648 18.47 -19.11 19.43
CA GLU A 648 18.80 -19.17 20.86
C GLU A 648 19.17 -20.61 21.30
N PRO A 649 18.35 -21.64 21.00
CA PRO A 649 18.74 -23.03 21.23
C PRO A 649 20.09 -23.41 20.59
N LEU A 650 20.37 -22.90 19.39
CA LEU A 650 21.62 -23.18 18.68
C LEU A 650 22.82 -22.56 19.40
N VAL A 651 22.68 -21.33 19.89
CA VAL A 651 23.68 -20.65 20.72
C VAL A 651 23.91 -21.39 22.02
N TRP A 652 22.85 -21.82 22.72
CA TRP A 652 22.99 -22.55 23.98
C TRP A 652 23.73 -23.88 23.80
N ARG A 653 23.44 -24.59 22.70
CA ARG A 653 24.15 -25.83 22.36
C ARG A 653 25.61 -25.59 21.98
N ALA A 654 25.90 -24.51 21.25
CA ALA A 654 27.28 -24.11 20.98
C ALA A 654 28.03 -23.84 22.28
N LEU A 655 27.38 -23.19 23.26
CA LEU A 655 27.94 -22.93 24.57
C LEU A 655 28.20 -24.22 25.37
N GLN A 656 27.26 -25.19 25.37
CA GLN A 656 27.43 -26.49 26.05
C GLN A 656 28.64 -27.30 25.56
N ARG A 657 29.10 -27.12 24.32
CA ARG A 657 30.30 -27.81 23.80
C ARG A 657 31.57 -27.43 24.55
N PHE A 658 31.58 -26.28 25.21
CA PHE A 658 32.67 -25.83 26.07
C PHE A 658 32.54 -26.34 27.51
N ASN A 659 31.62 -27.27 27.81
CA ASN A 659 31.53 -27.89 29.13
C ASN A 659 32.89 -28.46 29.57
N ASN A 660 33.25 -28.23 30.83
CA ASN A 660 34.53 -28.54 31.47
C ASN A 660 35.74 -27.68 31.07
N PHE A 661 35.61 -26.74 30.14
CA PHE A 661 36.68 -25.78 29.84
C PHE A 661 36.79 -24.77 30.98
N TYR A 662 38.02 -24.43 31.37
CA TYR A 662 38.23 -23.29 32.25
C TYR A 662 37.89 -21.99 31.51
N LEU A 663 37.36 -20.99 32.21
CA LEU A 663 37.00 -19.72 31.58
C LEU A 663 38.20 -19.07 30.86
N ALA A 664 39.40 -19.19 31.41
CA ALA A 664 40.64 -18.68 30.80
C ALA A 664 41.03 -19.38 29.48
N ASP A 665 40.54 -20.60 29.24
CA ASP A 665 40.88 -21.41 28.07
C ASP A 665 39.83 -21.28 26.95
N LEU A 666 38.74 -20.54 27.19
CA LEU A 666 37.71 -20.33 26.17
C LEU A 666 38.28 -19.52 25.00
N PRO A 667 38.13 -19.96 23.74
CA PRO A 667 38.72 -19.29 22.59
C PRO A 667 38.34 -17.80 22.49
N PHE A 668 37.08 -17.46 22.78
CA PHE A 668 36.56 -16.09 22.75
C PHE A 668 36.93 -15.22 23.97
N LEU A 669 37.67 -15.77 24.95
CA LEU A 669 38.26 -15.05 26.08
C LEU A 669 39.79 -15.00 26.01
N LYS A 670 40.39 -15.60 24.98
CA LYS A 670 41.84 -15.72 24.84
C LYS A 670 42.49 -14.33 24.79
N GLY A 671 43.48 -14.12 25.64
CA GLY A 671 44.26 -12.88 25.70
C GLY A 671 43.62 -11.77 26.54
N ILE A 672 42.51 -12.04 27.24
CA ILE A 672 41.89 -11.12 28.19
C ILE A 672 42.39 -11.42 29.60
N GLU A 673 42.78 -10.38 30.35
CA GLU A 673 43.09 -10.51 31.78
C GLU A 673 41.77 -10.64 32.56
N LEU A 674 41.44 -11.87 32.97
CA LEU A 674 40.18 -12.18 33.64
C LEU A 674 40.21 -11.80 35.15
N PRO A 675 39.06 -11.41 35.73
CA PRO A 675 38.95 -11.17 37.16
C PRO A 675 39.35 -12.39 38.00
N ALA A 676 39.81 -12.15 39.23
CA ALA A 676 40.25 -13.21 40.14
C ALA A 676 39.17 -14.28 40.37
N TRP A 677 37.88 -13.90 40.34
CA TRP A 677 36.78 -14.85 40.51
C TRP A 677 36.65 -15.85 39.37
N CYS A 678 37.16 -15.56 38.17
CA CYS A 678 37.17 -16.50 37.05
C CYS A 678 38.22 -17.61 37.21
N GLN A 679 39.18 -17.45 38.13
CA GLN A 679 40.29 -18.39 38.28
C GLN A 679 39.80 -19.74 38.79
N GLY A 680 40.05 -20.81 38.02
CA GLY A 680 39.64 -22.17 38.36
C GLY A 680 38.14 -22.47 38.12
N LEU A 681 37.34 -21.47 37.72
CA LEU A 681 35.97 -21.72 37.30
C LEU A 681 35.93 -22.36 35.91
N LYS A 682 35.03 -23.32 35.76
CA LYS A 682 34.74 -24.00 34.50
C LYS A 682 33.38 -23.56 33.99
N LEU A 683 33.26 -23.45 32.67
CA LEU A 683 31.94 -23.42 32.06
C LEU A 683 31.33 -24.81 32.18
N GLN A 684 30.14 -24.89 32.77
CA GLN A 684 29.37 -26.13 32.88
C GLN A 684 27.88 -25.82 32.80
N ILE A 685 27.21 -26.40 31.80
CA ILE A 685 25.77 -26.31 31.58
C ILE A 685 25.26 -27.72 31.30
N ASP A 686 24.77 -28.37 32.35
CA ASP A 686 24.33 -29.77 32.34
C ASP A 686 22.94 -29.90 31.69
N GLU A 687 22.06 -28.95 31.98
CA GLU A 687 20.66 -28.97 31.55
C GLU A 687 20.23 -27.57 31.08
N ILE A 688 19.40 -27.51 30.04
CA ILE A 688 18.76 -26.27 29.56
C ILE A 688 17.25 -26.47 29.55
N ASN A 689 16.51 -25.62 30.23
CA ASN A 689 15.05 -25.72 30.26
C ASN A 689 14.38 -24.39 30.61
N THR A 690 13.07 -24.31 30.39
CA THR A 690 12.25 -23.24 30.99
C THR A 690 12.13 -23.47 32.49
N ALA A 691 11.75 -22.43 33.24
CA ALA A 691 11.46 -22.57 34.67
C ALA A 691 10.45 -23.71 34.96
N GLN A 692 9.39 -23.82 34.15
CA GLN A 692 8.40 -24.89 34.27
C GLN A 692 9.00 -26.28 34.06
N GLY A 693 9.90 -26.43 33.10
CA GLY A 693 10.55 -27.71 32.85
C GLY A 693 11.51 -28.14 33.96
N TYR A 694 12.01 -27.19 34.75
CA TYR A 694 12.73 -27.47 36.00
C TYR A 694 11.81 -27.69 37.21
N GLY A 695 10.49 -27.59 37.04
CA GLY A 695 9.49 -27.77 38.10
C GLY A 695 9.05 -26.48 38.81
N TYR A 696 9.46 -25.31 38.32
CA TYR A 696 9.09 -24.02 38.90
C TYR A 696 7.83 -23.43 38.26
N GLY A 697 6.96 -22.80 39.06
CA GLY A 697 5.87 -21.95 38.54
C GLY A 697 4.86 -22.66 37.61
N LEU A 698 4.27 -23.79 38.04
CA LEU A 698 3.35 -24.63 37.26
C LEU A 698 2.14 -23.90 36.60
N SER A 699 1.76 -22.73 37.10
CA SER A 699 0.67 -21.90 36.57
C SER A 699 1.07 -20.47 36.16
N ASP A 700 2.29 -20.04 36.45
CA ASP A 700 2.80 -18.69 36.18
C ASP A 700 4.29 -18.74 35.87
N ASN A 701 4.59 -18.68 34.57
CA ASN A 701 5.95 -18.82 34.05
C ASN A 701 6.90 -17.71 34.53
N THR A 702 6.42 -16.47 34.69
CA THR A 702 7.29 -15.35 35.12
C THR A 702 7.64 -15.46 36.59
N ARG A 703 6.72 -15.97 37.42
CA ARG A 703 7.05 -16.37 38.80
C ARG A 703 7.96 -17.60 38.87
N GLY A 704 7.84 -18.51 37.90
CA GLY A 704 8.80 -19.60 37.73
C GLY A 704 10.23 -19.08 37.52
N ASP A 705 10.41 -18.13 36.60
CA ASP A 705 11.72 -17.50 36.35
C ASP A 705 12.27 -16.81 37.60
N LEU A 706 11.43 -16.08 38.36
CA LEU A 706 11.81 -15.50 39.64
C LEU A 706 12.34 -16.57 40.60
N GLN A 707 11.63 -17.68 40.76
CA GLN A 707 12.05 -18.76 41.66
C GLN A 707 13.41 -19.35 41.27
N PHE A 708 13.61 -19.61 39.97
CA PHE A 708 14.89 -20.09 39.45
C PHE A 708 16.04 -19.13 39.79
N LEU A 709 15.87 -17.83 39.54
CA LEU A 709 16.90 -16.81 39.81
C LEU A 709 17.19 -16.62 41.31
N LEU A 710 16.24 -16.96 42.19
CA LEU A 710 16.44 -16.92 43.64
C LEU A 710 17.13 -18.19 44.16
N GLU A 711 16.77 -19.36 43.65
CA GLU A 711 17.36 -20.64 44.08
C GLU A 711 18.75 -20.89 43.49
N ARG A 712 19.07 -20.27 42.34
CA ARG A 712 20.39 -20.32 41.69
C ARG A 712 20.93 -21.75 41.50
N PRO A 713 20.16 -22.66 40.88
CA PRO A 713 20.62 -24.01 40.68
C PRO A 713 21.88 -24.03 39.81
N SER A 714 22.95 -24.64 40.32
CA SER A 714 24.26 -24.71 39.64
C SER A 714 24.15 -25.46 38.31
N ASN A 715 24.89 -25.00 37.30
CA ASN A 715 25.05 -25.63 35.99
C ASN A 715 23.75 -25.83 35.19
N LYS A 716 22.66 -25.15 35.56
CA LYS A 716 21.40 -25.16 34.81
C LYS A 716 21.22 -23.83 34.10
N LEU A 717 20.87 -23.86 32.81
CA LEU A 717 20.58 -22.67 32.03
C LEU A 717 19.07 -22.49 31.88
N LEU A 718 18.58 -21.36 32.39
CA LEU A 718 17.20 -20.93 32.24
C LEU A 718 16.97 -20.36 30.84
N ALA A 719 16.07 -21.01 30.10
CA ALA A 719 15.46 -20.46 28.90
C ALA A 719 14.38 -19.44 29.30
N GLU A 720 14.80 -18.20 29.49
CA GLU A 720 13.99 -17.13 30.08
C GLU A 720 12.79 -16.70 29.25
N LYS A 721 11.74 -16.21 29.94
CA LYS A 721 10.58 -15.57 29.33
C LYS A 721 10.83 -14.08 29.09
N SER A 722 10.05 -13.48 28.19
CA SER A 722 10.21 -12.08 27.75
C SER A 722 10.22 -11.05 28.89
N GLY A 723 9.60 -11.35 30.03
CA GLY A 723 9.59 -10.49 31.21
C GLY A 723 10.89 -10.50 32.05
N THR A 724 11.71 -11.55 31.94
CA THR A 724 12.95 -11.72 32.72
C THR A 724 14.11 -10.95 32.08
N ARG A 725 14.10 -10.95 30.73
CA ARG A 725 14.84 -10.14 29.73
C ARG A 725 15.97 -10.86 29.03
N GLN A 726 16.84 -11.59 29.73
CA GLN A 726 17.99 -12.23 29.12
C GLN A 726 17.54 -13.24 28.06
N ASP A 727 18.39 -13.55 27.09
CA ASP A 727 18.16 -14.64 26.13
C ASP A 727 18.64 -16.00 26.70
N GLY A 728 19.14 -15.99 27.94
CA GLY A 728 19.47 -17.15 28.75
C GLY A 728 20.32 -16.73 29.95
N ALA A 729 20.15 -17.41 31.08
CA ALA A 729 20.96 -17.20 32.28
C ALA A 729 21.29 -18.53 32.98
N TRP A 730 22.47 -18.63 33.57
CA TRP A 730 22.88 -19.79 34.36
C TRP A 730 23.75 -19.37 35.54
N PHE A 731 23.94 -20.28 36.49
CA PHE A 731 24.80 -20.07 37.66
C PHE A 731 25.96 -21.07 37.64
N PHE A 732 27.13 -20.61 38.06
CA PHE A 732 28.31 -21.47 38.20
C PHE A 732 28.19 -22.34 39.46
N SER A 733 29.18 -23.21 39.69
CA SER A 733 29.27 -24.00 40.93
C SER A 733 29.29 -23.15 42.20
N ASP A 734 29.84 -21.93 42.12
CA ASP A 734 29.64 -20.88 43.12
C ASP A 734 28.45 -20.00 42.70
N PRO A 735 27.33 -20.01 43.45
CA PRO A 735 26.09 -19.30 43.09
C PRO A 735 26.18 -17.78 43.25
N GLN A 736 27.33 -17.24 43.65
CA GLN A 736 27.61 -15.81 43.61
C GLN A 736 27.99 -15.31 42.22
N TYR A 737 28.38 -16.23 41.32
CA TYR A 737 28.71 -15.93 39.94
C TYR A 737 27.68 -16.50 38.99
N ALA A 738 27.43 -15.77 37.91
CA ALA A 738 26.44 -16.15 36.92
C ALA A 738 26.96 -15.95 35.51
N GLY A 739 26.30 -16.58 34.55
CA GLY A 739 26.46 -16.28 33.14
C GLY A 739 25.13 -15.86 32.53
N SER A 740 25.20 -15.04 31.49
CA SER A 740 24.03 -14.51 30.79
C SER A 740 24.29 -14.33 29.30
N LEU A 741 23.22 -14.39 28.51
CA LEU A 741 23.24 -14.27 27.06
C LEU A 741 22.35 -13.12 26.58
N GLY A 742 22.85 -12.37 25.61
CA GLY A 742 22.09 -11.38 24.84
C GLY A 742 22.35 -11.60 23.35
N ILE A 743 21.36 -12.11 22.63
CA ILE A 743 21.45 -12.54 21.23
C ILE A 743 20.67 -11.54 20.37
N LYS A 744 21.33 -10.99 19.35
CA LYS A 744 20.77 -10.04 18.40
C LYS A 744 21.26 -10.40 17.01
N PHE A 745 20.32 -10.65 16.11
CA PHE A 745 20.59 -11.15 14.76
C PHE A 745 19.92 -10.28 13.71
N PHE A 746 20.72 -9.62 12.89
CA PHE A 746 20.30 -8.62 11.91
C PHE A 746 21.03 -8.91 10.58
N SER A 747 20.49 -8.43 9.45
CA SER A 747 21.24 -8.46 8.19
C SER A 747 22.22 -7.28 8.06
N ASN A 748 21.99 -6.21 8.83
CA ASN A 748 22.75 -4.96 8.82
C ASN A 748 23.34 -4.68 10.21
N PRO A 749 24.38 -3.83 10.31
CA PRO A 749 24.93 -3.44 11.61
C PRO A 749 23.86 -2.95 12.59
N ILE A 750 23.93 -3.44 13.83
CA ILE A 750 22.97 -3.20 14.90
C ILE A 750 23.08 -1.75 15.37
N PRO A 751 21.95 -1.03 15.58
CA PRO A 751 21.97 0.32 16.12
C PRO A 751 22.56 0.40 17.54
N GLN A 752 23.33 1.44 17.84
CA GLN A 752 23.95 1.66 19.16
C GLN A 752 22.93 1.64 20.32
N SER A 753 21.72 2.15 20.09
CA SER A 753 20.68 2.13 21.13
C SER A 753 20.21 0.72 21.47
N LEU A 754 20.19 -0.18 20.50
CA LEU A 754 19.79 -1.57 20.75
C LEU A 754 20.92 -2.34 21.43
N HIS A 755 22.17 -2.09 21.06
CA HIS A 755 23.35 -2.60 21.76
C HIS A 755 23.32 -2.21 23.25
N LYS A 756 23.10 -0.93 23.59
CA LYS A 756 22.97 -0.48 25.00
C LYS A 756 21.83 -1.18 25.75
N ALA A 757 20.69 -1.37 25.09
CA ALA A 757 19.57 -2.12 25.68
C ALA A 757 19.93 -3.60 25.90
N ASN A 758 20.72 -4.19 25.00
CA ASN A 758 21.23 -5.55 25.09
C ASN A 758 22.23 -5.69 26.26
N GLU A 759 23.17 -4.76 26.39
CA GLU A 759 24.05 -4.62 27.55
C GLU A 759 23.30 -4.38 28.86
N THR A 760 22.07 -3.90 28.83
CA THR A 760 21.28 -3.80 30.07
C THR A 760 20.55 -5.11 30.33
N SER A 761 20.10 -5.78 29.27
CA SER A 761 19.36 -7.04 29.37
C SER A 761 20.20 -8.21 29.88
N THR A 762 21.51 -8.28 29.59
CA THR A 762 22.39 -9.33 30.11
C THR A 762 22.77 -9.13 31.58
N ASP A 763 22.33 -8.05 32.21
CA ASP A 763 22.59 -7.83 33.62
C ASP A 763 21.51 -8.53 34.45
N ILE A 764 21.82 -9.70 35.02
CA ILE A 764 20.87 -10.46 35.84
C ILE A 764 20.42 -9.66 37.07
N ARG A 765 21.23 -8.69 37.54
CA ARG A 765 20.84 -7.81 38.65
C ARG A 765 19.68 -6.88 38.25
N CYS A 766 19.50 -6.65 36.95
CA CYS A 766 18.45 -5.85 36.33
C CYS A 766 17.27 -6.69 35.77
N SER A 767 17.18 -7.99 36.09
CA SER A 767 16.04 -8.80 35.68
C SER A 767 14.71 -8.19 36.17
N PHE A 768 13.68 -8.32 35.32
CA PHE A 768 12.33 -7.73 35.48
C PHE A 768 12.25 -6.19 35.37
N MET A 769 13.30 -5.51 34.89
CA MET A 769 13.27 -4.06 34.60
C MET A 769 12.95 -3.77 33.11
N LYS A 770 12.76 -2.50 32.74
CA LYS A 770 12.62 -2.04 31.34
C LYS A 770 13.98 -1.95 30.65
N ALA A 771 13.94 -1.75 29.34
CA ALA A 771 15.13 -1.71 28.46
C ALA A 771 16.23 -0.75 28.95
N ASP A 772 15.83 0.41 29.49
CA ASP A 772 16.68 1.45 30.07
C ASP A 772 17.42 1.03 31.35
N GLY A 773 16.95 -0.02 32.04
CA GLY A 773 17.52 -0.45 33.32
C GLY A 773 17.18 0.47 34.49
N GLU A 774 16.28 1.43 34.30
CA GLU A 774 15.87 2.41 35.32
C GLU A 774 14.44 2.16 35.79
N GLU A 775 13.53 1.84 34.86
CA GLU A 775 12.12 1.67 35.17
C GLU A 775 11.71 0.19 35.22
N THR A 776 10.53 -0.10 35.77
CA THR A 776 9.90 -1.43 35.72
C THR A 776 8.54 -1.33 35.03
N TYR A 777 8.12 -2.36 34.29
CA TYR A 777 6.75 -2.39 33.76
C TYR A 777 5.77 -2.47 34.94
N LYS A 778 4.67 -1.71 34.87
CA LYS A 778 3.64 -1.71 35.93
C LYS A 778 3.12 -3.12 36.28
N SER A 779 3.06 -4.01 35.28
CA SER A 779 2.68 -5.41 35.45
C SER A 779 3.73 -6.26 36.20
N MET A 780 4.99 -5.84 36.21
CA MET A 780 6.14 -6.58 36.77
C MET A 780 6.66 -6.01 38.09
N GLU A 781 6.14 -4.86 38.56
CA GLU A 781 6.61 -4.19 39.79
C GLU A 781 6.58 -5.09 41.02
N GLY A 782 5.55 -5.94 41.15
CA GLY A 782 5.45 -6.91 42.25
C GLY A 782 6.59 -7.92 42.22
N ILE A 783 6.83 -8.53 41.05
CA ILE A 783 7.89 -9.54 40.84
C ILE A 783 9.27 -8.92 41.06
N ARG A 784 9.52 -7.71 40.54
CA ARG A 784 10.79 -7.00 40.74
C ARG A 784 11.02 -6.69 42.22
N ARG A 785 10.00 -6.26 42.95
CA ARG A 785 10.09 -6.00 44.40
C ARG A 785 10.48 -7.27 45.16
N ASP A 786 9.87 -8.39 44.82
CA ASP A 786 10.17 -9.68 45.45
C ASP A 786 11.58 -10.16 45.13
N PHE A 787 12.04 -9.98 43.88
CA PHE A 787 13.42 -10.26 43.46
C PHE A 787 14.44 -9.44 44.27
N VAL A 788 14.20 -8.14 44.43
CA VAL A 788 15.10 -7.25 45.19
C VAL A 788 15.08 -7.61 46.67
N LYS A 789 13.89 -7.75 47.27
CA LYS A 789 13.72 -8.04 48.71
C LYS A 789 14.36 -9.38 49.10
N SER A 790 14.27 -10.38 48.23
CA SER A 790 14.84 -11.71 48.46
C SER A 790 16.34 -11.80 48.15
N GLY A 791 16.97 -10.69 47.74
CA GLY A 791 18.40 -10.63 47.45
C GLY A 791 18.80 -11.24 46.11
N GLY A 792 17.86 -11.44 45.17
CA GLY A 792 18.15 -11.99 43.84
C GLY A 792 19.22 -11.20 43.08
N HIS A 793 19.27 -9.88 43.30
CA HIS A 793 20.27 -8.96 42.73
C HIS A 793 21.69 -9.09 43.32
N LYS A 794 21.91 -9.91 44.35
CA LYS A 794 23.24 -10.08 45.01
C LYS A 794 24.09 -11.09 44.25
N ILE A 795 24.60 -10.69 43.09
CA ILE A 795 25.53 -11.47 42.23
C ILE A 795 26.80 -10.63 42.08
N THR A 796 27.95 -11.24 42.35
CA THR A 796 29.26 -10.55 42.52
C THR A 796 30.16 -10.63 41.29
N GLY A 797 29.74 -11.31 40.24
CA GLY A 797 30.44 -11.34 38.96
C GLY A 797 29.61 -12.07 37.91
N ILE A 798 29.56 -11.51 36.69
CA ILE A 798 28.76 -12.08 35.60
C ILE A 798 29.63 -12.24 34.35
N LEU A 799 29.60 -13.43 33.74
CA LEU A 799 30.06 -13.64 32.36
C LEU A 799 28.91 -13.29 31.40
N ARG A 800 29.07 -12.22 30.65
CA ARG A 800 27.99 -11.60 29.85
C ARG A 800 28.33 -11.72 28.38
N ILE A 801 27.69 -12.66 27.69
CA ILE A 801 27.99 -12.94 26.28
C ILE A 801 26.94 -12.29 25.40
N HIS A 802 27.39 -11.32 24.60
CA HIS A 802 26.59 -10.58 23.63
C HIS A 802 26.90 -11.12 22.25
N ILE A 803 25.95 -11.82 21.64
CA ILE A 803 26.04 -12.28 20.25
C ILE A 803 25.30 -11.27 19.40
N GLU A 804 26.03 -10.40 18.74
CA GLU A 804 25.53 -9.23 18.03
C GLU A 804 25.98 -9.28 16.57
N LEU A 805 25.14 -9.88 15.74
CA LEU A 805 25.42 -10.16 14.33
C LEU A 805 24.64 -9.19 13.43
N PRO A 806 25.29 -8.57 12.41
CA PRO A 806 26.65 -8.83 11.97
C PRO A 806 27.73 -8.12 12.78
N CYS A 807 27.42 -6.94 13.33
CA CYS A 807 28.26 -6.12 14.20
C CYS A 807 27.41 -4.94 14.72
N VAL A 808 27.97 -4.08 15.59
CA VAL A 808 27.35 -2.82 15.99
C VAL A 808 27.79 -1.70 15.05
N LYS A 809 26.87 -0.77 14.75
CA LYS A 809 27.10 0.33 13.84
C LYS A 809 28.08 1.36 14.42
N GLY A 810 29.20 1.59 13.73
CA GLY A 810 30.13 2.69 14.02
C GLY A 810 31.20 2.39 15.07
N GLU A 811 31.12 1.24 15.76
CA GLU A 811 32.09 0.84 16.79
C GLU A 811 32.41 -0.66 16.69
N GLN A 812 33.66 -1.02 16.96
CA GLN A 812 34.04 -2.40 17.22
C GLN A 812 34.08 -2.60 18.74
N HIS A 813 33.07 -3.30 19.27
CA HIS A 813 33.10 -3.73 20.66
C HIS A 813 33.99 -4.95 20.79
N VAL A 814 34.99 -4.83 21.65
CA VAL A 814 35.90 -5.90 22.02
C VAL A 814 35.56 -6.40 23.42
N THR A 815 35.82 -7.68 23.65
CA THR A 815 35.68 -8.30 24.96
C THR A 815 36.51 -7.50 25.99
N HIS A 816 35.91 -7.14 27.12
CA HIS A 816 36.56 -6.34 28.17
C HIS A 816 35.96 -6.61 29.56
N ILE A 817 36.62 -6.11 30.59
CA ILE A 817 36.14 -6.18 31.98
C ILE A 817 35.41 -4.90 32.34
N LYS A 818 34.14 -5.01 32.73
CA LYS A 818 33.33 -3.88 33.20
C LYS A 818 33.33 -3.87 34.72
N LYS A 819 33.94 -2.83 35.30
CA LYS A 819 33.99 -2.62 36.74
C LYS A 819 32.90 -1.64 37.18
N ASP A 820 32.04 -2.07 38.10
CA ASP A 820 31.08 -1.20 38.76
C ASP A 820 31.82 -0.28 39.75
N PRO A 821 31.78 1.05 39.57
CA PRO A 821 32.48 1.98 40.44
C PRO A 821 31.91 2.03 41.87
N ALA A 822 30.64 1.68 42.07
CA ALA A 822 29.98 1.74 43.38
C ALA A 822 30.22 0.47 44.21
N THR A 823 30.18 -0.69 43.57
CA THR A 823 30.31 -1.99 44.27
C THR A 823 31.70 -2.61 44.13
N GLY A 824 32.51 -2.15 43.17
CA GLY A 824 33.78 -2.77 42.81
C GLY A 824 33.65 -4.09 42.06
N THR A 825 32.42 -4.51 41.75
CA THR A 825 32.10 -5.76 41.04
C THR A 825 32.67 -5.73 39.62
N GLU A 826 33.27 -6.83 39.18
CA GLU A 826 33.87 -6.98 37.85
C GLU A 826 33.10 -8.01 37.03
N ASP A 827 32.44 -7.56 35.96
CA ASP A 827 31.79 -8.41 34.97
C ASP A 827 32.71 -8.62 33.76
N VAL A 828 32.64 -9.80 33.16
CA VAL A 828 33.31 -10.10 31.89
C VAL A 828 32.32 -9.85 30.75
N MET A 829 32.55 -8.78 29.97
CA MET A 829 31.73 -8.43 28.81
C MET A 829 32.33 -9.07 27.55
N VAL A 830 31.66 -10.06 26.97
CA VAL A 830 32.07 -10.73 25.73
C VAL A 830 31.20 -10.25 24.58
N TYR A 831 31.82 -9.86 23.46
CA TYR A 831 31.11 -9.47 22.25
C TYR A 831 31.51 -10.37 21.09
N ILE A 832 30.52 -11.08 20.54
CA ILE A 832 30.65 -11.96 19.39
C ILE A 832 29.92 -11.33 18.21
N ASN A 833 30.64 -11.10 17.13
CA ASN A 833 30.15 -10.54 15.88
C ASN A 833 30.73 -11.32 14.68
N MET A 834 30.46 -10.90 13.44
CA MET A 834 30.93 -11.62 12.24
C MET A 834 32.44 -11.78 12.13
N SER A 835 33.23 -10.88 12.74
CA SER A 835 34.70 -10.91 12.67
C SER A 835 35.34 -11.94 13.59
N ASN A 836 34.67 -12.33 14.67
CA ASN A 836 35.17 -13.26 15.69
C ASN A 836 34.19 -14.39 16.04
N MET A 837 33.10 -14.56 15.28
CA MET A 837 32.12 -15.64 15.53
C MET A 837 32.75 -17.04 15.46
N ASP A 838 33.87 -17.20 14.77
CA ASP A 838 34.58 -18.48 14.66
C ASP A 838 35.18 -18.91 16.01
N ASP A 839 35.44 -17.97 16.93
CA ASP A 839 35.91 -18.27 18.29
C ASP A 839 34.78 -18.81 19.18
N PHE A 840 33.53 -18.40 18.92
CA PHE A 840 32.36 -18.89 19.63
C PHE A 840 31.83 -20.19 18.99
N PHE A 841 31.71 -20.22 17.67
CA PHE A 841 31.37 -21.41 16.89
C PHE A 841 32.62 -22.23 16.55
N PHE A 842 33.41 -22.52 17.58
CA PHE A 842 34.74 -23.12 17.47
C PHE A 842 34.68 -24.54 16.92
N ASP A 843 35.46 -24.82 15.87
CA ASP A 843 35.52 -26.11 15.18
C ASP A 843 36.67 -27.03 15.68
N GLY A 844 37.44 -26.58 16.66
CA GLY A 844 38.47 -27.38 17.34
C GLY A 844 37.93 -28.37 18.39
N ILE A 845 36.63 -28.32 18.70
CA ILE A 845 35.96 -29.32 19.57
C ILE A 845 35.32 -30.39 18.67
N GLU A 846 35.77 -31.64 18.81
CA GLU A 846 35.35 -32.74 17.93
C GLU A 846 33.85 -33.08 18.07
N GLU A 847 33.30 -32.93 19.27
CA GLU A 847 31.88 -33.13 19.51
C GLU A 847 31.04 -32.19 18.63
N LYS A 848 30.20 -32.79 17.77
CA LYS A 848 29.26 -32.09 16.88
C LYS A 848 29.90 -31.04 15.97
N LYS A 849 31.20 -31.19 15.64
CA LYS A 849 31.97 -30.27 14.80
C LYS A 849 31.26 -29.91 13.48
N THR A 850 30.76 -30.91 12.75
CA THR A 850 30.07 -30.73 11.47
C THR A 850 28.80 -29.88 11.61
N GLU A 851 28.03 -30.05 12.69
CA GLU A 851 26.80 -29.27 12.94
C GLU A 851 27.13 -27.80 13.16
N ILE A 852 28.24 -27.50 13.85
CA ILE A 852 28.66 -26.13 14.16
C ILE A 852 29.23 -25.42 12.94
N ILE A 853 29.99 -26.13 12.09
CA ILE A 853 30.42 -25.60 10.80
C ILE A 853 29.20 -25.25 9.94
N ARG A 854 28.23 -26.16 9.84
CA ARG A 854 26.97 -25.93 9.10
C ARG A 854 26.19 -24.74 9.66
N LEU A 855 26.05 -24.64 10.98
CA LEU A 855 25.37 -23.52 11.63
C LEU A 855 26.05 -22.18 11.35
N ARG A 856 27.38 -22.14 11.51
CA ARG A 856 28.21 -20.97 11.25
C ARG A 856 28.07 -20.52 9.79
N ASP A 857 28.14 -21.45 8.86
CA ASP A 857 28.04 -21.16 7.43
C ASP A 857 26.63 -20.67 7.06
N LEU A 858 25.59 -21.25 7.67
CA LEU A 858 24.20 -20.81 7.54
C LEU A 858 23.98 -19.39 8.08
N ILE A 859 24.52 -19.06 9.25
CA ILE A 859 24.49 -17.71 9.82
C ILE A 859 25.20 -16.72 8.89
N LYS A 860 26.40 -17.09 8.38
CA LYS A 860 27.17 -16.28 7.42
C LYS A 860 26.39 -16.05 6.13
N TYR A 861 25.70 -17.06 5.61
CA TYR A 861 24.87 -16.98 4.41
C TYR A 861 23.67 -16.05 4.58
N VAL A 862 23.01 -16.04 5.74
CA VAL A 862 21.87 -15.12 5.96
C VAL A 862 22.34 -13.66 6.03
N ILE A 863 23.54 -13.42 6.57
CA ILE A 863 24.08 -12.07 6.78
C ILE A 863 24.76 -11.49 5.54
N LYS A 864 25.59 -12.28 4.85
CA LYS A 864 26.30 -11.86 3.63
C LYS A 864 25.37 -11.92 2.45
#